data_AF-Q39XR3-F1
#
_entry.id   AF-Q39XR3-F1
#
_cell.length_a   1.000
_cell.length_b   1.000
_cell.length_c   1.000
_cell.angle_alpha   90.00
_cell.angle_beta   90.00
_cell.angle_gamma   90.00
#
_symmetry.space_group_name_H-M   'P 1'
#
loop_
_entity.id
_entity.type
_entity.pdbx_description
1 polymer ?
#
loop_
_entity_poly.entity_id
_entity_poly.type
_entity_poly.pdbx_seq_one_letter_code
_entity_poly.pdbx_strand_id
1 'polypeptide(L)'
;MKRNLMTSIGAAALATALVGPASAAPADPLAANTQYAVLVKKMNSDGSTTLVDSANATTDADGKLTFNFTTMPTRPDTNFIVFEVKDTNSTVRQGIAPAPPENDPNLLGINNLSTVQTKALLAAAAEAGSDDPIMMAYALTLLRSPNATADDTTIIGKLGKGAIIGGFEAFLTDPAKGNVSTEGLAKLKECLVYNETEGAKTLRDFTESFYNANAASSDAAADQEMQKAGGFMAEMFMDAAKCANIDLGLINAAHNAAGDAAEAIEDPPGTPIMTGLSSAVQIAIEQAMSTFHKRIAIVKVSGEYSKALAALNASGAERDRFLAAVNDVATAMGAVESQYAGFYVDPQAYADANYPGAGDANARIAAAQADIDAAYQTVWNNFMTAMASTDDDITAMKAKVVAGFGFSPGQLPSDFGKFMNSESQSINWPIPQTVMVSWLGDLMGGGGTFSYLNNRDDTPIPNWVTWMGSCTKAADLATACASFGMTWGGNNCVTPIPDQLTCEQRSNLFWSGSSCLVSTDALGASACQGGSYYDAASGKCVVMGQMQDTCGIAGGTWTTARTDYSSMPAQMGAFRDLLALQEDINIIDFERMSIWQGAGANPTGAEEAAAKLAFEQNLASIKNNIAATTNGTTSITAEQKAAIVKLIMQPSMD
;
A
#
# COMPACT_ATOMS: atom_id res chain seq x y z
N MET A 1 1.15 -11.48 -7.64
CA MET A 1 2.35 -12.01 -6.95
C MET A 1 2.12 -12.84 -5.68
N LYS A 2 1.36 -12.39 -4.66
CA LYS A 2 1.38 -12.95 -3.28
C LYS A 2 0.96 -14.42 -3.03
N ARG A 3 0.54 -15.22 -4.01
CA ARG A 3 0.01 -16.58 -3.73
C ARG A 3 0.45 -17.72 -4.65
N ASN A 4 0.96 -17.45 -5.86
CA ASN A 4 1.35 -18.53 -6.77
C ASN A 4 2.63 -19.28 -6.35
N LEU A 5 3.46 -18.69 -5.48
CA LEU A 5 4.72 -19.31 -5.07
C LEU A 5 4.59 -20.31 -3.91
N MET A 6 3.53 -20.24 -3.09
CA MET A 6 3.37 -21.18 -1.97
C MET A 6 2.97 -22.60 -2.40
N THR A 7 2.48 -22.79 -3.64
CA THR A 7 2.09 -24.11 -4.14
C THR A 7 3.22 -24.89 -4.82
N SER A 8 4.34 -24.23 -5.17
CA SER A 8 5.48 -24.85 -5.86
C SER A 8 6.63 -25.30 -4.95
N ILE A 9 6.56 -25.09 -3.63
CA ILE A 9 7.61 -25.52 -2.66
C ILE A 9 7.56 -27.04 -2.37
N GLY A 10 6.71 -27.78 -3.08
CA GLY A 10 6.67 -29.24 -3.04
C GLY A 10 7.83 -29.87 -3.82
N ALA A 11 8.90 -30.22 -3.10
CA ALA A 11 9.98 -31.16 -3.47
C ALA A 11 11.33 -30.56 -3.91
N ALA A 12 12.19 -30.27 -2.93
CA ALA A 12 13.61 -30.67 -2.98
C ALA A 12 14.19 -30.65 -1.55
N ALA A 13 14.49 -31.84 -1.03
CA ALA A 13 15.09 -32.03 0.29
C ALA A 13 16.62 -32.23 0.20
N LEU A 14 17.29 -31.80 1.28
CA LEU A 14 18.61 -32.20 1.81
C LEU A 14 19.90 -31.67 1.15
N ALA A 15 20.58 -30.78 1.87
CA ALA A 15 21.85 -31.10 2.54
C ALA A 15 22.20 -30.02 3.58
N THR A 16 22.18 -30.40 4.86
CA THR A 16 22.53 -29.58 6.01
C THR A 16 24.05 -29.45 6.13
N ALA A 17 24.57 -28.22 6.06
CA ALA A 17 25.79 -27.81 6.73
C ALA A 17 25.39 -26.73 7.74
N LEU A 18 25.77 -26.93 9.00
CA LEU A 18 25.61 -25.96 10.09
C LEU A 18 26.32 -24.65 9.71
N VAL A 19 25.55 -23.67 9.24
CA VAL A 19 25.95 -22.27 9.15
C VAL A 19 25.19 -21.55 10.26
N GLY A 20 25.92 -20.87 11.15
CA GLY A 20 25.30 -20.01 12.16
C GLY A 20 24.46 -18.91 11.51
N PRO A 21 23.63 -18.18 12.29
CA PRO A 21 22.81 -17.11 11.75
C PRO A 21 23.70 -16.15 10.97
N ALA A 22 23.43 -16.00 9.67
CA ALA A 22 24.06 -14.96 8.87
C ALA A 22 23.48 -13.62 9.33
N SER A 23 24.05 -13.05 10.40
CA SER A 23 24.18 -11.60 10.42
C SER A 23 24.91 -11.22 9.13
N ALA A 24 24.56 -10.09 8.53
CA ALA A 24 25.46 -9.47 7.56
C ALA A 24 26.69 -9.07 8.37
N ALA A 25 27.63 -10.02 8.54
CA ALA A 25 28.84 -9.78 9.30
C ALA A 25 29.47 -8.51 8.70
N PRO A 26 29.90 -7.55 9.55
CA PRO A 26 30.63 -6.39 9.07
C PRO A 26 31.70 -6.90 8.11
N ALA A 27 31.85 -6.23 6.96
CA ALA A 27 32.76 -6.71 5.92
C ALA A 27 34.09 -7.07 6.56
N ASP A 28 34.51 -8.33 6.44
CA ASP A 28 35.81 -8.73 6.97
C ASP A 28 36.84 -7.72 6.46
N PRO A 29 37.61 -7.08 7.36
CA PRO A 29 38.58 -6.08 6.96
C PRO A 29 39.52 -6.71 5.94
N LEU A 30 39.99 -5.91 4.99
CA LEU A 30 41.03 -6.37 4.08
C LEU A 30 42.25 -6.79 4.89
N ALA A 31 43.04 -7.74 4.37
CA ALA A 31 44.21 -8.22 5.09
C ALA A 31 45.11 -7.03 5.44
N ALA A 32 45.44 -6.88 6.72
CA ALA A 32 46.24 -5.76 7.21
C ALA A 32 47.64 -5.75 6.57
N ASN A 33 48.21 -4.55 6.38
CA ASN A 33 49.54 -4.34 5.80
C ASN A 33 49.77 -5.03 4.43
N THR A 34 48.70 -5.21 3.65
CA THR A 34 48.72 -5.85 2.34
C THR A 34 48.52 -4.82 1.25
N GLN A 35 49.29 -4.92 0.16
CA GLN A 35 49.16 -4.02 -0.98
C GLN A 35 48.02 -4.49 -1.89
N TYR A 36 47.16 -3.55 -2.28
CA TYR A 36 46.07 -3.75 -3.23
C TYR A 36 46.16 -2.74 -4.36
N ALA A 37 45.61 -3.13 -5.52
CA ALA A 37 45.34 -2.21 -6.61
C ALA A 37 43.87 -1.78 -6.54
N VAL A 38 43.61 -0.48 -6.53
CA VAL A 38 42.29 0.13 -6.60
C VAL A 38 42.09 0.70 -7.99
N LEU A 39 41.07 0.23 -8.69
CA LEU A 39 40.74 0.65 -10.04
C LEU A 39 39.43 1.42 -10.02
N VAL A 40 39.37 2.52 -10.76
CA VAL A 40 38.13 3.24 -11.03
C VAL A 40 37.78 3.11 -12.51
N LYS A 41 36.55 2.69 -12.78
CA LYS A 41 36.00 2.51 -14.12
C LYS A 41 34.74 3.34 -14.26
N LYS A 42 34.48 3.85 -15.47
CA LYS A 42 33.17 4.37 -15.82
C LYS A 42 32.31 3.27 -16.43
N MET A 43 31.01 3.30 -16.17
CA MET A 43 30.03 2.51 -16.90
C MET A 43 29.65 3.24 -18.19
N ASN A 44 29.68 2.55 -19.31
CA ASN A 44 29.28 3.11 -20.60
C ASN A 44 27.79 2.89 -20.82
N SER A 45 27.18 3.68 -21.71
CA SER A 45 25.75 3.57 -22.03
C SER A 45 25.33 2.24 -22.66
N ASP A 46 26.28 1.41 -23.09
CA ASP A 46 26.05 0.05 -23.58
C ASP A 46 26.19 -1.01 -22.48
N GLY A 47 26.29 -0.60 -21.21
CA GLY A 47 26.48 -1.47 -20.05
C GLY A 47 27.89 -2.04 -19.88
N SER A 48 28.81 -1.76 -20.79
CA SER A 48 30.23 -2.12 -20.62
C SER A 48 30.93 -1.18 -19.62
N THR A 49 32.16 -1.51 -19.23
CA THR A 49 32.98 -0.62 -18.39
C THR A 49 34.29 -0.24 -19.07
N THR A 50 34.79 0.95 -18.78
CA THR A 50 36.11 1.42 -19.25
C THR A 50 36.94 1.91 -18.08
N LEU A 51 38.18 1.44 -18.00
CA LEU A 51 39.14 1.88 -16.98
C LEU A 51 39.45 3.37 -17.16
N VAL A 52 39.36 4.12 -16.07
CA VAL A 52 39.64 5.56 -16.03
C VAL A 52 40.97 5.82 -15.35
N ASP A 53 41.17 5.26 -14.15
CA ASP A 53 42.41 5.42 -13.38
C ASP A 53 42.67 4.19 -12.49
N SER A 54 43.88 4.07 -11.98
CA SER A 54 44.29 3.03 -11.04
C SER A 54 45.32 3.54 -10.04
N ALA A 55 45.17 3.17 -8.78
CA ALA A 55 46.09 3.50 -7.70
C ALA A 55 46.50 2.23 -6.96
N ASN A 56 47.72 2.19 -6.44
CA ASN A 56 48.14 1.15 -5.49
C ASN A 56 48.14 1.73 -4.09
N ALA A 57 47.59 0.98 -3.14
CA ALA A 57 47.56 1.37 -1.73
C ALA A 57 47.80 0.15 -0.83
N THR A 58 48.46 0.39 0.29
CA THR A 58 48.69 -0.63 1.32
C THR A 58 47.69 -0.40 2.44
N THR A 59 47.03 -1.47 2.89
CA THR A 59 46.12 -1.39 4.04
C THR A 59 46.87 -1.03 5.31
N ASP A 60 46.21 -0.30 6.21
CA ASP A 60 46.71 -0.11 7.58
C ASP A 60 46.53 -1.36 8.45
N ALA A 61 46.79 -1.22 9.76
CA ALA A 61 46.65 -2.31 10.74
C ALA A 61 45.19 -2.79 10.91
N ASP A 62 44.22 -1.96 10.54
CA ASP A 62 42.79 -2.23 10.62
C ASP A 62 42.20 -2.66 9.26
N GLY A 63 43.05 -2.82 8.23
CA GLY A 63 42.62 -3.23 6.90
C GLY A 63 42.05 -2.11 6.03
N LYS A 64 42.28 -0.83 6.34
CA LYS A 64 41.75 0.31 5.58
C LYS A 64 42.72 0.80 4.50
N LEU A 65 42.19 1.20 3.35
CA LEU A 65 42.94 1.77 2.24
C LEU A 65 42.77 3.29 2.17
N THR A 66 43.85 4.02 1.95
CA THR A 66 43.83 5.44 1.58
C THR A 66 44.58 5.62 0.25
N PHE A 67 43.93 6.25 -0.73
CA PHE A 67 44.48 6.46 -2.07
C PHE A 67 43.87 7.73 -2.68
N ASN A 68 44.47 8.21 -3.77
CA ASN A 68 43.96 9.33 -4.57
C ASN A 68 43.98 8.94 -6.04
N PHE A 69 42.96 9.34 -6.78
CA PHE A 69 42.94 9.29 -8.24
C PHE A 69 43.23 10.67 -8.81
N THR A 70 43.77 10.71 -10.02
CA THR A 70 44.09 11.94 -10.75
C THR A 70 42.89 12.50 -11.51
N THR A 71 41.99 11.60 -11.94
CA THR A 71 40.77 11.95 -12.65
C THR A 71 39.62 11.07 -12.16
N MET A 72 38.42 11.65 -12.06
CA MET A 72 37.20 10.97 -11.67
C MET A 72 36.09 11.33 -12.66
N PRO A 73 35.32 10.34 -13.17
CA PRO A 73 34.16 10.63 -13.99
C PRO A 73 33.13 11.44 -13.21
N THR A 74 32.41 12.31 -13.90
CA THR A 74 31.29 13.08 -13.34
C THR A 74 30.01 12.76 -14.08
N ARG A 75 28.87 13.23 -13.56
CA ARG A 75 27.54 12.94 -14.12
C ARG A 75 27.40 13.24 -15.64
N PRO A 76 27.98 14.32 -16.20
CA PRO A 76 27.97 14.52 -17.66
C PRO A 76 28.68 13.41 -18.46
N ASP A 77 29.59 12.65 -17.85
CA ASP A 77 30.41 11.64 -18.52
C ASP A 77 29.79 10.23 -18.49
N THR A 78 29.05 9.91 -17.42
CA THR A 78 28.47 8.59 -17.14
C THR A 78 27.41 8.70 -16.05
N ASN A 79 26.46 7.77 -16.00
CA ASN A 79 25.54 7.66 -14.86
C ASN A 79 26.20 7.00 -13.63
N PHE A 80 27.16 6.09 -13.83
CA PHE A 80 27.70 5.25 -12.75
C PHE A 80 29.22 5.03 -12.84
N ILE A 81 29.84 4.97 -11.67
CA ILE A 81 31.26 4.73 -11.46
C ILE A 81 31.43 3.41 -10.72
N VAL A 82 32.34 2.56 -11.20
CA VAL A 82 32.63 1.24 -10.63
C VAL A 82 34.03 1.25 -10.02
N PHE A 83 34.12 0.80 -8.78
CA PHE A 83 35.36 0.66 -8.03
C PHE A 83 35.69 -0.82 -7.84
N GLU A 84 36.90 -1.22 -8.20
CA GLU A 84 37.42 -2.58 -7.99
C GLU A 84 38.67 -2.54 -7.11
N VAL A 85 38.68 -3.34 -6.05
CA VAL A 85 39.89 -3.59 -5.25
C VAL A 85 40.42 -4.97 -5.62
N LYS A 86 41.68 -5.04 -6.03
CA LYS A 86 42.33 -6.27 -6.50
C LYS A 86 43.52 -6.68 -5.63
N ASP A 87 43.56 -7.97 -5.32
CA ASP A 87 44.73 -8.68 -4.78
C ASP A 87 45.30 -9.61 -5.85
N THR A 88 46.58 -9.45 -6.18
CA THR A 88 47.36 -10.37 -7.04
C THR A 88 46.57 -10.85 -8.27
N ASN A 89 45.84 -9.92 -8.91
CA ASN A 89 44.95 -10.03 -10.09
C ASN A 89 43.48 -10.43 -9.86
N SER A 90 43.08 -10.83 -8.67
CA SER A 90 41.69 -11.18 -8.32
C SER A 90 40.95 -9.99 -7.69
N THR A 91 39.69 -9.75 -8.07
CA THR A 91 38.85 -8.74 -7.41
C THR A 91 38.38 -9.27 -6.05
N VAL A 92 38.84 -8.63 -4.97
CA VAL A 92 38.48 -9.00 -3.60
C VAL A 92 37.30 -8.20 -3.06
N ARG A 93 37.08 -7.00 -3.57
CA ARG A 93 35.95 -6.12 -3.25
C ARG A 93 35.54 -5.30 -4.46
N GLN A 94 34.25 -4.99 -4.57
CA GLN A 94 33.73 -4.16 -5.64
C GLN A 94 32.55 -3.30 -5.18
N GLY A 95 32.45 -2.09 -5.71
CA GLY A 95 31.36 -1.17 -5.43
C GLY A 95 30.97 -0.40 -6.69
N ILE A 96 29.72 0.04 -6.73
CA ILE A 96 29.21 0.95 -7.76
C ILE A 96 28.57 2.15 -7.07
N ALA A 97 28.81 3.33 -7.63
CA ALA A 97 28.21 4.57 -7.15
C ALA A 97 27.64 5.37 -8.32
N PRO A 98 26.55 6.13 -8.11
CA PRO A 98 26.14 7.14 -9.08
C PRO A 98 27.29 8.13 -9.32
N ALA A 99 27.48 8.60 -10.54
CA ALA A 99 28.46 9.62 -10.80
C ALA A 99 28.02 10.95 -10.17
N PRO A 100 28.87 11.60 -9.35
CA PRO A 100 28.49 12.85 -8.71
C PRO A 100 28.46 14.00 -9.72
N PRO A 101 27.74 15.09 -9.39
CA PRO A 101 27.98 16.38 -10.01
C PRO A 101 29.43 16.81 -9.89
N GLU A 102 29.87 17.71 -10.78
CA GLU A 102 31.22 18.26 -10.72
C GLU A 102 31.46 18.95 -9.37
N ASN A 103 32.60 18.66 -8.74
CA ASN A 103 33.01 19.17 -7.42
C ASN A 103 32.16 18.72 -6.21
N ASP A 104 31.20 17.81 -6.40
CA ASP A 104 30.37 17.28 -5.31
C ASP A 104 30.98 15.97 -4.78
N PRO A 105 31.22 15.82 -3.45
CA PRO A 105 31.71 14.56 -2.89
C PRO A 105 30.70 13.43 -3.08
N ASN A 106 31.15 12.20 -3.32
CA ASN A 106 30.29 11.03 -3.25
C ASN A 106 30.74 10.06 -2.15
N LEU A 107 29.78 9.47 -1.43
CA LEU A 107 30.02 8.50 -0.36
C LEU A 107 29.62 7.11 -0.84
N LEU A 108 30.58 6.19 -0.83
CA LEU A 108 30.39 4.80 -1.27
C LEU A 108 30.91 3.85 -0.20
N GLY A 109 30.04 2.95 0.28
CA GLY A 109 30.45 1.81 1.07
C GLY A 109 30.73 0.59 0.20
N ILE A 110 31.92 0.01 0.33
CA ILE A 110 32.28 -1.25 -0.31
C ILE A 110 32.36 -2.35 0.74
N ASN A 111 31.45 -3.32 0.68
CA ASN A 111 31.38 -4.47 1.57
C ASN A 111 31.07 -5.76 0.79
N ASN A 112 30.83 -6.87 1.51
CA ASN A 112 30.53 -8.16 0.88
C ASN A 112 29.22 -8.09 0.06
N LEU A 113 28.17 -7.47 0.61
CA LEU A 113 26.90 -7.28 -0.08
C LEU A 113 27.06 -6.39 -1.33
N SER A 114 27.69 -5.22 -1.19
CA SER A 114 27.93 -4.33 -2.33
C SER A 114 28.77 -5.00 -3.42
N THR A 115 29.67 -5.92 -3.06
CA THR A 115 30.49 -6.69 -4.02
C THR A 115 29.62 -7.64 -4.83
N VAL A 116 28.71 -8.37 -4.18
CA VAL A 116 27.74 -9.24 -4.87
C VAL A 116 26.80 -8.42 -5.73
N GLN A 117 26.23 -7.33 -5.18
CA GLN A 117 25.37 -6.39 -5.90
C GLN A 117 26.07 -5.82 -7.13
N THR A 118 27.31 -5.35 -6.99
CA THR A 118 28.05 -4.73 -8.11
C THR A 118 28.36 -5.74 -9.20
N LYS A 119 28.80 -6.96 -8.84
CA LYS A 119 28.99 -8.02 -9.84
C LYS A 119 27.71 -8.30 -10.61
N ALA A 120 26.59 -8.30 -9.90
CA ALA A 120 25.31 -8.56 -10.52
C ALA A 120 24.81 -7.42 -11.40
N LEU A 121 24.98 -6.18 -10.96
CA LEU A 121 24.68 -4.98 -11.74
C LEU A 121 25.53 -4.92 -13.01
N LEU A 122 26.81 -5.29 -12.96
CA LEU A 122 27.66 -5.31 -14.14
C LEU A 122 27.24 -6.39 -15.14
N ALA A 123 26.89 -7.58 -14.66
CA ALA A 123 26.35 -8.63 -15.51
C ALA A 123 25.01 -8.21 -16.13
N ALA A 124 24.13 -7.59 -15.32
CA ALA A 124 22.86 -7.05 -15.76
C ALA A 124 22.99 -5.96 -16.82
N ALA A 125 23.88 -4.99 -16.59
CA ALA A 125 24.16 -3.91 -17.52
C ALA A 125 24.67 -4.43 -18.86
N ALA A 126 25.63 -5.37 -18.82
CA ALA A 126 26.18 -5.99 -20.01
C ALA A 126 25.13 -6.79 -20.81
N GLU A 127 24.26 -7.54 -20.12
CA GLU A 127 23.18 -8.32 -20.76
C GLU A 127 22.08 -7.42 -21.34
N ALA A 128 21.70 -6.38 -20.59
CA ALA A 128 20.75 -5.37 -21.03
C ALA A 128 21.29 -4.54 -22.20
N GLY A 129 22.60 -4.34 -22.24
CA GLY A 129 23.26 -3.41 -23.15
C GLY A 129 22.97 -1.95 -22.78
N SER A 130 22.87 -1.65 -21.48
CA SER A 130 22.40 -0.35 -20.97
C SER A 130 22.97 -0.03 -19.58
N ASP A 131 23.15 1.26 -19.28
CA ASP A 131 23.46 1.80 -17.94
C ASP A 131 22.24 2.45 -17.28
N ASP A 132 21.03 2.01 -17.65
CA ASP A 132 19.79 2.68 -17.27
C ASP A 132 19.61 2.88 -15.74
N PRO A 133 19.43 4.13 -15.26
CA PRO A 133 19.25 4.38 -13.83
C PRO A 133 18.04 3.69 -13.19
N ILE A 134 16.95 3.47 -13.92
CA ILE A 134 15.78 2.74 -13.41
C ILE A 134 16.17 1.27 -13.21
N MET A 135 16.83 0.66 -14.19
CA MET A 135 17.31 -0.71 -14.07
C MET A 135 18.28 -0.88 -12.90
N MET A 136 19.21 0.06 -12.73
CA MET A 136 20.16 0.03 -11.60
C MET A 136 19.45 0.19 -10.26
N ALA A 137 18.44 1.06 -10.17
CA ALA A 137 17.65 1.22 -8.96
C ALA A 137 16.94 -0.07 -8.57
N TYR A 138 16.32 -0.78 -9.52
CA TYR A 138 15.72 -2.09 -9.27
C TYR A 138 16.77 -3.13 -8.87
N ALA A 139 17.87 -3.27 -9.61
CA ALA A 139 18.84 -4.30 -9.30
C ALA A 139 19.50 -4.07 -7.92
N LEU A 140 19.78 -2.82 -7.53
CA LEU A 140 20.28 -2.50 -6.18
C LEU A 140 19.29 -2.84 -5.07
N THR A 141 17.99 -2.70 -5.31
CA THR A 141 16.95 -2.91 -4.30
C THR A 141 16.47 -4.35 -4.21
N LEU A 142 16.53 -5.10 -5.32
CA LEU A 142 16.19 -6.51 -5.39
C LEU A 142 17.31 -7.41 -4.82
N LEU A 143 18.57 -7.01 -4.99
CA LEU A 143 19.73 -7.75 -4.50
C LEU A 143 20.07 -7.42 -3.05
N ARG A 144 19.14 -7.65 -2.12
CA ARG A 144 19.38 -7.44 -0.68
C ARG A 144 20.05 -8.62 0.01
N SER A 145 20.11 -9.78 -0.65
CA SER A 145 20.71 -10.97 -0.08
C SER A 145 22.18 -11.10 -0.51
N PRO A 146 23.13 -11.22 0.44
CA PRO A 146 24.52 -11.55 0.10
C PRO A 146 24.66 -12.98 -0.44
N ASN A 147 23.60 -13.80 -0.33
CA ASN A 147 23.54 -15.18 -0.79
C ASN A 147 23.11 -15.31 -2.27
N ALA A 148 22.95 -14.20 -3.00
CA ALA A 148 22.62 -14.24 -4.42
C ALA A 148 23.73 -14.96 -5.21
N THR A 149 23.34 -15.98 -5.98
CA THR A 149 24.26 -16.77 -6.79
C THR A 149 24.61 -16.06 -8.11
N ALA A 150 25.60 -16.59 -8.84
CA ALA A 150 25.91 -16.10 -10.19
C ALA A 150 24.77 -16.35 -11.20
N ASP A 151 23.97 -17.40 -10.98
CA ASP A 151 22.80 -17.70 -11.80
C ASP A 151 21.67 -16.70 -11.48
N ASP A 152 21.41 -16.42 -10.20
CA ASP A 152 20.45 -15.39 -9.77
C ASP A 152 20.77 -14.03 -10.42
N THR A 153 22.06 -13.68 -10.37
CA THR A 153 22.61 -12.47 -10.99
C THR A 153 22.30 -12.38 -12.48
N THR A 154 22.50 -13.47 -13.22
CA THR A 154 22.26 -13.53 -14.67
C THR A 154 20.77 -13.37 -14.97
N ILE A 155 19.92 -14.02 -14.18
CA ILE A 155 18.46 -13.90 -14.31
C ILE A 155 18.00 -12.47 -14.03
N ILE A 156 18.49 -11.84 -12.97
CA ILE A 156 18.16 -10.44 -12.64
C ILE A 156 18.57 -9.50 -13.78
N GLY A 157 19.68 -9.77 -14.46
CA GLY A 157 20.07 -9.03 -15.65
C GLY A 157 19.09 -9.11 -16.80
N LYS A 158 18.62 -10.32 -17.10
CA LYS A 158 17.61 -10.56 -18.15
C LYS A 158 16.26 -9.93 -17.78
N LEU A 159 15.88 -10.03 -16.50
CA LEU A 159 14.71 -9.35 -15.94
C LEU A 159 14.83 -7.84 -16.11
N GLY A 160 15.98 -7.24 -15.77
CA GLY A 160 16.22 -5.80 -15.94
C GLY A 160 15.94 -5.33 -17.37
N LYS A 161 16.44 -6.06 -18.37
CA LYS A 161 16.20 -5.73 -19.79
C LYS A 161 14.73 -5.82 -20.17
N GLY A 162 14.08 -6.95 -19.89
CA GLY A 162 12.70 -7.19 -20.33
C GLY A 162 11.67 -6.40 -19.52
N ALA A 163 11.81 -6.37 -18.20
CA ALA A 163 10.87 -5.72 -17.29
C ALA A 163 10.98 -4.20 -17.31
N ILE A 164 12.19 -3.64 -17.34
CA ILE A 164 12.37 -2.19 -17.23
C ILE A 164 12.23 -1.52 -18.59
N ILE A 165 13.06 -1.91 -19.55
CA ILE A 165 13.02 -1.30 -20.89
C ILE A 165 11.73 -1.71 -21.62
N GLY A 166 11.38 -3.00 -21.56
CA GLY A 166 10.20 -3.55 -22.24
C GLY A 166 8.87 -3.35 -21.51
N GLY A 167 8.89 -3.11 -20.20
CA GLY A 167 7.69 -2.93 -19.37
C GLY A 167 7.55 -1.51 -18.84
N PHE A 168 8.40 -1.13 -17.88
CA PHE A 168 8.33 0.16 -17.18
C PHE A 168 8.39 1.37 -18.13
N GLU A 169 9.45 1.47 -18.92
CA GLU A 169 9.68 2.61 -19.81
C GLU A 169 8.71 2.61 -20.99
N ALA A 170 8.44 1.43 -21.53
CA ALA A 170 7.46 1.23 -22.58
C ALA A 170 6.07 1.72 -22.13
N PHE A 171 5.66 1.41 -20.89
CA PHE A 171 4.41 1.90 -20.33
C PHE A 171 4.39 3.43 -20.21
N LEU A 172 5.45 4.03 -19.66
CA LEU A 172 5.49 5.48 -19.47
C LEU A 172 5.44 6.24 -20.80
N THR A 173 6.12 5.74 -21.83
CA THR A 173 6.25 6.44 -23.12
C THR A 173 5.15 6.11 -24.12
N ASP A 174 4.37 5.04 -23.90
CA ASP A 174 3.24 4.68 -24.75
C ASP A 174 2.17 5.80 -24.75
N PRO A 175 1.85 6.41 -25.92
CA PRO A 175 0.87 7.48 -26.03
C PRO A 175 -0.54 7.10 -25.60
N ALA A 176 -0.89 5.81 -25.61
CA ALA A 176 -2.17 5.30 -25.16
C ALA A 176 -2.20 4.96 -23.65
N LYS A 177 -1.04 5.01 -22.98
CA LYS A 177 -0.90 4.70 -21.55
C LYS A 177 -0.33 5.90 -20.80
N GLY A 178 0.97 5.91 -20.48
CA GLY A 178 1.59 6.95 -19.67
C GLY A 178 1.74 8.29 -20.39
N ASN A 179 1.96 8.27 -21.72
CA ASN A 179 2.18 9.45 -22.55
C ASN A 179 3.20 10.46 -21.96
N VAL A 180 4.19 9.96 -21.21
CA VAL A 180 5.31 10.73 -20.70
C VAL A 180 6.26 11.00 -21.86
N SER A 181 6.66 12.26 -22.03
CA SER A 181 7.60 12.63 -23.07
C SER A 181 8.97 11.97 -22.85
N THR A 182 9.72 11.77 -23.93
CA THR A 182 11.10 11.28 -23.84
C THR A 182 11.96 12.17 -22.94
N GLU A 183 11.74 13.49 -22.95
CA GLU A 183 12.39 14.45 -22.07
C GLU A 183 12.00 14.23 -20.59
N GLY A 184 10.73 13.95 -20.31
CA GLY A 184 10.25 13.63 -18.96
C GLY A 184 10.88 12.33 -18.43
N LEU A 185 10.96 11.29 -19.26
CA LEU A 185 11.63 10.04 -18.90
C LEU A 185 13.14 10.24 -18.68
N ALA A 186 13.81 11.01 -19.55
CA ALA A 186 15.21 11.34 -19.37
C ALA A 186 15.44 12.13 -18.07
N LYS A 187 14.53 13.06 -17.73
CA LYS A 187 14.59 13.82 -16.48
C LYS A 187 14.38 12.92 -15.26
N LEU A 188 13.46 11.97 -15.33
CA LEU A 188 13.25 10.97 -14.27
C LEU A 188 14.55 10.20 -13.98
N LYS A 189 15.19 9.69 -15.05
CA LYS A 189 16.46 8.96 -14.95
C LYS A 189 17.59 9.82 -14.38
N GLU A 190 17.68 11.07 -14.81
CA GLU A 190 18.63 12.05 -14.25
C GLU A 190 18.39 12.27 -12.75
N CYS A 191 17.14 12.49 -12.34
CA CYS A 191 16.78 12.77 -10.95
C CYS A 191 16.92 11.53 -10.03
N LEU A 192 16.88 10.31 -10.56
CA LEU A 192 17.20 9.09 -9.80
C LEU A 192 18.68 9.03 -9.42
N VAL A 193 19.58 9.44 -10.31
CA VAL A 193 21.02 9.51 -10.05
C VAL A 193 21.33 10.68 -9.13
N TYR A 194 20.77 11.86 -9.42
CA TYR A 194 21.00 13.08 -8.65
C TYR A 194 19.83 14.07 -8.76
N ASN A 195 19.33 14.53 -7.61
CA ASN A 195 18.23 15.49 -7.49
C ASN A 195 18.69 16.69 -6.65
N GLU A 196 18.67 17.89 -7.24
CA GLU A 196 19.09 19.14 -6.59
C GLU A 196 18.10 19.62 -5.51
N THR A 197 16.91 19.02 -5.43
CA THR A 197 15.90 19.39 -4.46
C THR A 197 16.38 19.01 -3.06
N GLU A 198 16.45 19.98 -2.15
CA GLU A 198 16.86 19.75 -0.76
C GLU A 198 16.00 18.65 -0.10
N GLY A 199 16.68 17.66 0.47
CA GLY A 199 16.05 16.52 1.14
C GLY A 199 15.52 15.42 0.22
N ALA A 200 15.64 15.55 -1.10
CA ALA A 200 15.24 14.51 -2.04
C ALA A 200 16.15 13.28 -1.96
N LYS A 201 15.55 12.10 -2.04
CA LYS A 201 16.26 10.82 -2.07
C LYS A 201 16.67 10.44 -3.49
N THR A 202 17.87 9.89 -3.60
CA THR A 202 18.50 9.46 -4.86
C THR A 202 19.31 8.18 -4.66
N LEU A 203 19.82 7.60 -5.75
CA LEU A 203 20.74 6.46 -5.67
C LEU A 203 22.03 6.78 -4.90
N ARG A 204 22.35 8.07 -4.72
CA ARG A 204 23.48 8.50 -3.88
C ARG A 204 23.20 8.27 -2.40
N ASP A 205 21.99 8.54 -1.93
CA ASP A 205 21.58 8.24 -0.54
C ASP A 205 21.68 6.73 -0.26
N PHE A 206 21.33 5.90 -1.25
CA PHE A 206 21.50 4.44 -1.14
C PHE A 206 22.97 4.08 -0.90
N THR A 207 23.90 4.58 -1.71
CA THR A 207 25.32 4.25 -1.56
C THR A 207 25.96 4.87 -0.33
N GLU A 208 25.47 6.04 0.10
CA GLU A 208 25.86 6.68 1.35
C GLU A 208 25.45 5.84 2.57
N SER A 209 24.27 5.22 2.57
CA SER A 209 23.89 4.30 3.64
C SER A 209 24.84 3.10 3.75
N PHE A 210 25.35 2.56 2.64
CA PHE A 210 26.40 1.54 2.69
C PHE A 210 27.72 2.07 3.26
N TYR A 211 28.07 3.33 2.95
CA TYR A 211 29.23 3.98 3.54
C TYR A 211 29.08 4.11 5.06
N ASN A 212 27.92 4.58 5.51
CA ASN A 212 27.59 4.72 6.93
C ASN A 212 27.58 3.35 7.64
N ALA A 213 27.10 2.30 6.97
CA ALA A 213 27.16 0.94 7.49
C ALA A 213 28.59 0.47 7.74
N ASN A 214 29.51 0.74 6.80
CA ASN A 214 30.92 0.43 6.96
C ASN A 214 31.61 1.26 8.05
N ALA A 215 31.11 2.46 8.33
CA ALA A 215 31.62 3.35 9.36
C ALA A 215 30.97 3.11 10.75
N ALA A 216 29.96 2.25 10.83
CA ALA A 216 29.21 2.01 12.05
C ALA A 216 30.07 1.35 13.14
N SER A 217 29.79 1.69 14.40
CA SER A 217 30.54 1.18 15.56
C SER A 217 30.08 -0.19 16.06
N SER A 218 29.04 -0.77 15.46
CA SER A 218 28.50 -2.09 15.81
C SER A 218 27.72 -2.70 14.65
N ASP A 219 27.61 -4.02 14.64
CA ASP A 219 26.87 -4.78 13.63
C ASP A 219 25.40 -4.33 13.56
N ALA A 220 24.77 -4.12 14.73
CA ALA A 220 23.39 -3.64 14.78
C ALA A 220 23.20 -2.25 14.13
N ALA A 221 24.17 -1.35 14.28
CA ALA A 221 24.12 -0.04 13.64
C ALA A 221 24.43 -0.14 12.13
N ALA A 222 25.35 -1.03 11.74
CA ALA A 222 25.62 -1.31 10.32
C ALA A 222 24.38 -1.87 9.62
N ASP A 223 23.70 -2.82 10.26
CA ASP A 223 22.46 -3.42 9.79
C ASP A 223 21.37 -2.37 9.61
N GLN A 224 21.20 -1.45 10.56
CA GLN A 224 20.25 -0.34 10.44
C GLN A 224 20.54 0.57 9.24
N GLU A 225 21.80 0.89 8.96
CA GLU A 225 22.15 1.69 7.78
C GLU A 225 21.90 0.94 6.47
N MET A 226 22.25 -0.34 6.39
CA MET A 226 21.93 -1.16 5.20
C MET A 226 20.41 -1.29 4.99
N GLN A 227 19.62 -1.34 6.07
CA GLN A 227 18.16 -1.36 6.00
C GLN A 227 17.58 -0.04 5.48
N LYS A 228 18.12 1.10 5.92
CA LYS A 228 17.72 2.43 5.41
C LYS A 228 17.92 2.51 3.91
N ALA A 229 19.06 2.02 3.39
CA ALA A 229 19.34 1.96 1.96
C ALA A 229 18.21 1.23 1.21
N GLY A 230 17.80 0.06 1.72
CA GLY A 230 16.68 -0.68 1.17
C GLY A 230 15.39 0.13 1.13
N GLY A 231 15.05 0.83 2.21
CA GLY A 231 13.82 1.60 2.34
C GLY A 231 13.68 2.79 1.37
N PHE A 232 14.79 3.29 0.81
CA PHE A 232 14.79 4.48 -0.04
C PHE A 232 14.15 4.28 -1.42
N MET A 233 13.91 3.05 -1.90
CA MET A 233 13.44 2.84 -3.28
C MET A 233 12.18 3.66 -3.62
N ALA A 234 11.16 3.60 -2.78
CA ALA A 234 9.93 4.34 -3.01
C ALA A 234 10.18 5.86 -3.01
N GLU A 235 10.96 6.35 -2.04
CA GLU A 235 11.30 7.76 -1.90
C GLU A 235 12.09 8.27 -3.11
N MET A 236 13.08 7.50 -3.59
CA MET A 236 13.87 7.83 -4.78
C MET A 236 13.01 7.98 -6.03
N PHE A 237 12.12 7.00 -6.31
CA PHE A 237 11.24 7.06 -7.48
C PHE A 237 10.22 8.20 -7.37
N MET A 238 9.70 8.46 -6.17
CA MET A 238 8.77 9.56 -5.95
C MET A 238 9.42 10.93 -6.15
N ASP A 239 10.60 11.14 -5.56
CA ASP A 239 11.32 12.40 -5.66
C ASP A 239 11.82 12.63 -7.08
N ALA A 240 12.26 11.57 -7.77
CA ALA A 240 12.60 11.64 -9.18
C ALA A 240 11.37 11.97 -10.05
N ALA A 241 10.21 11.38 -9.79
CA ALA A 241 8.99 11.66 -10.52
C ALA A 241 8.52 13.10 -10.31
N LYS A 242 8.58 13.60 -9.07
CA LYS A 242 8.30 14.99 -8.74
C LYS A 242 9.27 15.94 -9.47
N CYS A 243 10.56 15.61 -9.49
CA CYS A 243 11.60 16.35 -10.22
C CYS A 243 11.35 16.36 -11.74
N ALA A 244 10.82 15.28 -12.28
CA ALA A 244 10.47 15.13 -13.69
C ALA A 244 9.05 15.62 -14.05
N ASN A 245 8.26 16.07 -13.05
CA ASN A 245 6.85 16.40 -13.20
C ASN A 245 6.01 15.25 -13.81
N ILE A 246 6.30 14.01 -13.39
CA ILE A 246 5.54 12.81 -13.73
C ILE A 246 4.58 12.50 -12.58
N ASP A 247 3.33 12.19 -12.92
CA ASP A 247 2.33 11.79 -11.95
C ASP A 247 2.71 10.47 -11.25
N LEU A 248 2.60 10.41 -9.93
CA LEU A 248 2.98 9.23 -9.14
C LEU A 248 2.09 8.01 -9.45
N GLY A 249 0.86 8.22 -9.90
CA GLY A 249 -0.02 7.16 -10.39
C GLY A 249 0.58 6.46 -11.62
N LEU A 250 1.21 7.21 -12.52
CA LEU A 250 1.92 6.65 -13.67
C LEU A 250 3.14 5.85 -13.27
N ILE A 251 3.89 6.29 -12.25
CA ILE A 251 5.04 5.52 -11.72
C ILE A 251 4.57 4.18 -11.14
N ASN A 252 3.48 4.17 -10.38
CA ASN A 252 2.92 2.94 -9.83
C ASN A 252 2.43 2.01 -10.97
N ALA A 253 1.74 2.55 -11.97
CA ALA A 253 1.29 1.77 -13.12
C ALA A 253 2.46 1.23 -13.97
N ALA A 254 3.55 1.98 -14.09
CA ALA A 254 4.77 1.53 -14.75
C ALA A 254 5.47 0.40 -13.98
N HIS A 255 5.47 0.42 -12.64
CA HIS A 255 5.96 -0.69 -11.82
C HIS A 255 5.15 -1.96 -12.06
N ASN A 256 3.82 -1.86 -12.12
CA ASN A 256 2.96 -2.98 -12.47
C ASN A 256 3.28 -3.53 -13.87
N ALA A 257 3.40 -2.65 -14.87
CA ALA A 257 3.77 -3.05 -16.22
C ALA A 257 5.16 -3.73 -16.30
N ALA A 258 6.09 -3.32 -15.44
CA ALA A 258 7.37 -4.01 -15.29
C ALA A 258 7.21 -5.42 -14.71
N GLY A 259 6.34 -5.60 -13.72
CA GLY A 259 5.97 -6.90 -13.17
C GLY A 259 5.36 -7.82 -14.22
N ASP A 260 4.40 -7.33 -15.00
CA ASP A 260 3.76 -8.08 -16.07
C ASP A 260 4.77 -8.51 -17.14
N ALA A 261 5.65 -7.58 -17.52
CA ALA A 261 6.73 -7.87 -18.46
C ALA A 261 7.71 -8.90 -17.88
N ALA A 262 8.03 -8.84 -16.58
CA ALA A 262 8.87 -9.82 -15.90
C ALA A 262 8.24 -11.23 -15.92
N GLU A 263 6.95 -11.34 -15.64
CA GLU A 263 6.21 -12.61 -15.66
C GLU A 263 6.14 -13.23 -17.06
N ALA A 264 6.17 -12.41 -18.11
CA ALA A 264 6.14 -12.86 -19.50
C ALA A 264 7.52 -13.31 -20.05
N ILE A 265 8.63 -13.10 -19.32
CA ILE A 265 9.96 -13.51 -19.76
C ILE A 265 10.15 -15.01 -19.48
N GLU A 266 10.50 -15.75 -20.53
CA GLU A 266 10.84 -17.17 -20.45
C GLU A 266 12.32 -17.40 -20.80
N ASP A 267 13.01 -18.19 -19.98
CA ASP A 267 14.38 -18.62 -20.27
C ASP A 267 14.74 -19.92 -19.51
N PRO A 268 14.91 -21.07 -20.21
CA PRO A 268 14.70 -21.28 -21.65
C PRO A 268 13.22 -21.14 -22.05
N PRO A 269 12.90 -21.07 -23.37
CA PRO A 269 11.52 -20.98 -23.84
C PRO A 269 10.60 -22.03 -23.21
N GLY A 270 9.43 -21.60 -22.73
CA GLY A 270 8.46 -22.40 -21.99
C GLY A 270 8.70 -22.53 -20.49
N THR A 271 9.74 -21.88 -19.94
CA THR A 271 10.01 -21.84 -18.49
C THR A 271 10.06 -20.37 -18.02
N PRO A 272 9.14 -19.92 -17.15
CA PRO A 272 9.18 -18.55 -16.64
C PRO A 272 10.51 -18.27 -15.93
N ILE A 273 11.18 -17.18 -16.32
CA ILE A 273 12.56 -16.91 -15.88
C ILE A 273 12.68 -16.77 -14.36
N MET A 274 11.62 -16.28 -13.71
CA MET A 274 11.53 -16.13 -12.25
C MET A 274 11.68 -17.48 -11.52
N THR A 275 11.33 -18.60 -12.14
CA THR A 275 11.48 -19.94 -11.54
C THR A 275 12.94 -20.38 -11.42
N GLY A 276 13.85 -19.75 -12.18
CA GLY A 276 15.28 -20.02 -12.09
C GLY A 276 15.98 -19.32 -10.92
N LEU A 277 15.31 -18.37 -10.26
CA LEU A 277 15.87 -17.70 -9.08
C LEU A 277 15.92 -18.65 -7.89
N SER A 278 16.91 -18.50 -7.01
CA SER A 278 16.94 -19.18 -5.71
C SER A 278 15.78 -18.71 -4.84
N SER A 279 15.26 -19.59 -3.97
CA SER A 279 14.12 -19.28 -3.10
C SER A 279 14.38 -18.07 -2.20
N ALA A 280 15.61 -17.92 -1.71
CA ALA A 280 16.02 -16.77 -0.90
C ALA A 280 15.89 -15.45 -1.69
N VAL A 281 16.33 -15.42 -2.95
CA VAL A 281 16.22 -14.23 -3.81
C VAL A 281 14.77 -13.95 -4.19
N GLN A 282 13.97 -14.98 -4.50
CA GLN A 282 12.54 -14.81 -4.81
C GLN A 282 11.78 -14.15 -3.65
N ILE A 283 11.96 -14.65 -2.43
CA ILE A 283 11.31 -14.08 -1.23
C ILE A 283 11.80 -12.65 -0.98
N ALA A 284 13.10 -12.38 -1.14
CA ALA A 284 13.64 -11.03 -0.97
C ALA A 284 13.02 -10.03 -1.97
N ILE A 285 12.87 -10.43 -3.24
CA ILE A 285 12.22 -9.62 -4.29
C ILE A 285 10.75 -9.35 -3.94
N GLU A 286 9.98 -10.38 -3.62
CA GLU A 286 8.56 -10.24 -3.30
C GLU A 286 8.31 -9.27 -2.13
N GLN A 287 9.13 -9.39 -1.08
CA GLN A 287 9.01 -8.55 0.09
C GLN A 287 9.44 -7.10 -0.21
N ALA A 288 10.55 -6.90 -0.92
CA ALA A 288 11.01 -5.58 -1.32
C ALA A 288 9.95 -4.84 -2.16
N MET A 289 9.33 -5.53 -3.13
CA MET A 289 8.28 -4.96 -3.98
C MET A 289 6.98 -4.69 -3.21
N SER A 290 6.59 -5.59 -2.29
CA SER A 290 5.43 -5.37 -1.41
C SER A 290 5.59 -4.12 -0.54
N THR A 291 6.76 -3.97 0.09
CA THR A 291 7.13 -2.76 0.85
C THR A 291 7.11 -1.51 -0.02
N PHE A 292 7.69 -1.60 -1.21
CA PHE A 292 7.76 -0.48 -2.15
C PHE A 292 6.38 0.04 -2.54
N HIS A 293 5.45 -0.84 -2.94
CA HIS A 293 4.10 -0.45 -3.33
C HIS A 293 3.34 0.21 -2.17
N LYS A 294 3.44 -0.34 -0.94
CA LYS A 294 2.82 0.25 0.25
C LYS A 294 3.31 1.68 0.51
N ARG A 295 4.62 1.94 0.40
CA ARG A 295 5.19 3.27 0.61
C ARG A 295 4.72 4.28 -0.44
N ILE A 296 4.67 3.88 -1.72
CA ILE A 296 4.08 4.72 -2.77
C ILE A 296 2.62 5.03 -2.47
N ALA A 297 1.84 4.01 -2.07
CA ALA A 297 0.44 4.20 -1.75
C ALA A 297 0.24 5.17 -0.58
N ILE A 298 1.04 5.07 0.49
CA ILE A 298 1.03 6.01 1.62
C ILE A 298 1.25 7.45 1.16
N VAL A 299 2.22 7.69 0.28
CA VAL A 299 2.54 9.04 -0.19
C VAL A 299 1.47 9.56 -1.13
N LYS A 300 0.93 8.69 -1.99
CA LYS A 300 -0.23 9.01 -2.82
C LYS A 300 -1.43 9.40 -1.95
N VAL A 301 -1.71 8.64 -0.89
CA VAL A 301 -2.75 8.96 0.09
C VAL A 301 -2.47 10.32 0.72
N SER A 302 -1.26 10.59 1.20
CA SER A 302 -0.86 11.89 1.77
C SER A 302 -1.15 13.05 0.81
N GLY A 303 -0.67 12.96 -0.43
CA GLY A 303 -0.79 14.01 -1.43
C GLY A 303 -2.22 14.23 -1.92
N GLU A 304 -2.94 13.16 -2.26
CA GLU A 304 -4.29 13.24 -2.83
C GLU A 304 -5.34 13.61 -1.78
N TYR A 305 -5.30 13.00 -0.58
CA TYR A 305 -6.26 13.34 0.47
C TYR A 305 -5.98 14.72 1.06
N SER A 306 -4.72 15.15 1.21
CA SER A 306 -4.44 16.52 1.68
C SER A 306 -5.01 17.57 0.72
N LYS A 307 -4.85 17.37 -0.60
CA LYS A 307 -5.47 18.21 -1.63
C LYS A 307 -7.01 18.16 -1.56
N ALA A 308 -7.59 16.98 -1.41
CA ALA A 308 -9.04 16.80 -1.32
C ALA A 308 -9.64 17.47 -0.06
N LEU A 309 -9.01 17.25 1.11
CA LEU A 309 -9.37 17.89 2.36
C LEU A 309 -9.31 19.42 2.23
N ALA A 310 -8.25 19.96 1.62
CA ALA A 310 -8.13 21.40 1.37
C ALA A 310 -9.23 21.93 0.43
N ALA A 311 -9.56 21.20 -0.65
CA ALA A 311 -10.58 21.61 -1.62
C ALA A 311 -12.00 21.65 -1.02
N LEU A 312 -12.25 20.85 0.02
CA LEU A 312 -13.52 20.83 0.77
C LEU A 312 -13.45 21.61 2.09
N ASN A 313 -12.49 22.54 2.21
CA ASN A 313 -12.34 23.47 3.33
C ASN A 313 -12.14 22.80 4.70
N ALA A 314 -11.44 21.65 4.75
CA ALA A 314 -10.96 21.11 6.02
C ALA A 314 -10.13 22.15 6.77
N SER A 315 -10.27 22.20 8.09
CA SER A 315 -9.47 23.06 8.95
C SER A 315 -7.98 22.69 8.90
N GLY A 316 -7.11 23.65 9.26
CA GLY A 316 -5.68 23.39 9.40
C GLY A 316 -5.41 22.20 10.33
N ALA A 317 -6.08 22.16 11.48
CA ALA A 317 -5.92 21.09 12.47
C ALA A 317 -6.39 19.71 11.99
N GLU A 318 -7.43 19.62 11.17
CA GLU A 318 -7.85 18.36 10.53
C GLU A 318 -6.80 17.88 9.52
N ARG A 319 -6.29 18.78 8.67
CA ARG A 319 -5.25 18.43 7.69
C ARG A 319 -3.93 18.03 8.36
N ASP A 320 -3.52 18.75 9.39
CA ASP A 320 -2.28 18.45 10.13
C ASP A 320 -2.36 17.10 10.83
N ARG A 321 -3.50 16.76 11.46
CA ARG A 321 -3.72 15.43 12.06
C ARG A 321 -3.74 14.32 11.01
N PHE A 322 -4.41 14.54 9.89
CA PHE A 322 -4.42 13.56 8.80
C PHE A 322 -3.00 13.31 8.27
N LEU A 323 -2.24 14.37 7.99
CA LEU A 323 -0.85 14.25 7.52
C LEU A 323 0.06 13.61 8.56
N ALA A 324 -0.11 13.94 9.84
CA ALA A 324 0.61 13.29 10.94
C ALA A 324 0.31 11.78 10.98
N ALA A 325 -0.97 11.39 10.92
CA ALA A 325 -1.36 9.97 10.89
C ALA A 325 -0.75 9.23 9.70
N VAL A 326 -0.73 9.83 8.51
CA VAL A 326 -0.12 9.22 7.31
C VAL A 326 1.41 9.10 7.45
N ASN A 327 2.08 10.11 8.00
CA ASN A 327 3.53 10.08 8.25
C ASN A 327 3.91 9.06 9.34
N ASP A 328 3.08 8.91 10.38
CA ASP A 328 3.26 7.93 11.44
C ASP A 328 3.19 6.51 10.89
N VAL A 329 2.30 6.24 9.93
CA VAL A 329 2.25 4.95 9.23
C VAL A 329 3.51 4.71 8.42
N ALA A 330 3.97 5.69 7.63
CA ALA A 330 5.22 5.54 6.87
C ALA A 330 6.39 5.19 7.80
N THR A 331 6.48 5.89 8.92
CA THR A 331 7.52 5.68 9.95
C THR A 331 7.38 4.30 10.58
N ALA A 332 6.18 3.89 10.98
CA ALA A 332 5.92 2.62 11.64
C ALA A 332 6.13 1.43 10.69
N MET A 333 5.77 1.54 9.41
CA MET A 333 6.10 0.53 8.40
C MET A 333 7.62 0.39 8.23
N GLY A 334 8.35 1.52 8.19
CA GLY A 334 9.82 1.47 8.20
C GLY A 334 10.42 0.81 9.44
N ALA A 335 9.78 0.97 10.61
CA ALA A 335 10.19 0.29 11.83
C ALA A 335 9.94 -1.23 11.76
N VAL A 336 8.80 -1.66 11.21
CA VAL A 336 8.52 -3.10 10.95
C VAL A 336 9.57 -3.66 9.98
N GLU A 337 9.89 -2.94 8.91
CA GLU A 337 10.91 -3.36 7.95
C GLU A 337 12.30 -3.53 8.61
N SER A 338 12.66 -2.59 9.49
CA SER A 338 13.91 -2.66 10.25
C SER A 338 13.92 -3.83 11.24
N GLN A 339 12.81 -4.05 11.96
CA GLN A 339 12.67 -5.14 12.93
C GLN A 339 12.82 -6.53 12.30
N TYR A 340 12.26 -6.72 11.09
CA TYR A 340 12.27 -7.99 10.38
C TYR A 340 13.31 -8.03 9.26
N ALA A 341 14.31 -7.15 9.29
CA ALA A 341 15.32 -7.03 8.25
C ALA A 341 16.05 -8.35 7.92
N GLY A 342 16.43 -9.12 8.94
CA GLY A 342 17.10 -10.40 8.76
C GLY A 342 16.23 -11.41 7.99
N PHE A 343 14.90 -11.33 8.13
CA PHE A 343 13.98 -12.15 7.35
C PHE A 343 14.01 -11.79 5.86
N TYR A 344 14.18 -10.51 5.51
CA TYR A 344 14.28 -10.09 4.11
C TYR A 344 15.63 -10.44 3.45
N VAL A 345 16.66 -10.70 4.25
CA VAL A 345 18.00 -11.09 3.77
C VAL A 345 18.10 -12.61 3.59
N ASP A 346 17.68 -13.35 4.61
CA ASP A 346 17.65 -14.82 4.64
C ASP A 346 16.46 -15.29 5.50
N PRO A 347 15.29 -15.53 4.86
CA PRO A 347 14.08 -15.94 5.57
C PRO A 347 14.28 -17.21 6.39
N GLN A 348 15.06 -18.17 5.85
CA GLN A 348 15.29 -19.46 6.49
C GLN A 348 16.16 -19.29 7.73
N ALA A 349 17.31 -18.61 7.61
CA ALA A 349 18.20 -18.39 8.74
C ALA A 349 17.54 -17.55 9.85
N TYR A 350 16.77 -16.53 9.46
CA TYR A 350 15.99 -15.74 10.42
C TYR A 350 14.94 -16.58 11.14
N ALA A 351 14.18 -17.39 10.39
CA ALA A 351 13.14 -18.25 10.95
C ALA A 351 13.74 -19.33 11.87
N ASP A 352 14.88 -19.90 11.49
CA ASP A 352 15.62 -20.87 12.30
C ASP A 352 16.09 -20.26 13.63
N ALA A 353 16.57 -19.00 13.61
CA ALA A 353 17.08 -18.31 14.78
C ALA A 353 15.97 -17.81 15.73
N ASN A 354 14.88 -17.26 15.18
CA ASN A 354 13.85 -16.57 15.96
C ASN A 354 12.63 -17.45 16.28
N TYR A 355 12.39 -18.51 15.50
CA TYR A 355 11.23 -19.38 15.64
C TYR A 355 11.60 -20.86 15.79
N PRO A 356 12.63 -21.26 16.57
CA PRO A 356 13.10 -22.65 16.61
C PRO A 356 12.05 -23.68 17.05
N GLY A 357 10.96 -23.24 17.71
CA GLY A 357 9.88 -24.10 18.18
C GLY A 357 8.71 -24.32 17.20
N ALA A 358 8.66 -23.62 16.06
CA ALA A 358 7.48 -23.63 15.19
C ALA A 358 7.40 -24.81 14.19
N GLY A 359 8.30 -25.81 14.31
CA GLY A 359 8.26 -27.04 13.51
C GLY A 359 9.36 -27.11 12.45
N ASP A 360 9.02 -27.58 11.25
CA ASP A 360 9.98 -27.66 10.15
C ASP A 360 10.36 -26.26 9.60
N ALA A 361 11.24 -26.22 8.59
CA ALA A 361 11.67 -24.97 7.96
C ALA A 361 10.49 -24.09 7.48
N ASN A 362 9.50 -24.71 6.83
CA ASN A 362 8.36 -23.99 6.25
C ASN A 362 7.43 -23.45 7.33
N ALA A 363 7.16 -24.24 8.37
CA ALA A 363 6.33 -23.81 9.48
C ALA A 363 6.96 -22.64 10.26
N ARG A 364 8.29 -22.61 10.36
CA ARG A 364 9.04 -21.50 10.97
C ARG A 364 8.99 -20.23 10.12
N ILE A 365 9.15 -20.34 8.81
CA ILE A 365 8.97 -19.20 7.89
C ILE A 365 7.53 -18.68 7.96
N ALA A 366 6.53 -19.55 7.99
CA ALA A 366 5.12 -19.17 8.10
C ALA A 366 4.83 -18.45 9.42
N ALA A 367 5.45 -18.87 10.54
CA ALA A 367 5.34 -18.19 11.82
C ALA A 367 5.95 -16.78 11.78
N ALA A 368 7.14 -16.62 11.21
CA ALA A 368 7.75 -15.31 11.00
C ALA A 368 6.88 -14.40 10.13
N GLN A 369 6.30 -14.92 9.05
CA GLN A 369 5.39 -14.17 8.18
C GLN A 369 4.11 -13.74 8.92
N ALA A 370 3.54 -14.60 9.75
CA ALA A 370 2.35 -14.27 10.55
C ALA A 370 2.62 -13.13 11.53
N ASP A 371 3.80 -13.10 12.15
CA ASP A 371 4.23 -12.01 13.04
C ASP A 371 4.43 -10.69 12.27
N ILE A 372 5.04 -10.76 11.08
CA ILE A 372 5.18 -9.60 10.19
C ILE A 372 3.80 -9.04 9.80
N ASP A 373 2.88 -9.92 9.40
CA ASP A 373 1.51 -9.53 9.03
C ASP A 373 0.78 -8.90 10.23
N ALA A 374 0.93 -9.46 11.44
CA ALA A 374 0.37 -8.90 12.67
C ALA A 374 0.97 -7.52 13.02
N ALA A 375 2.28 -7.33 12.79
CA ALA A 375 2.93 -6.05 12.97
C ALA A 375 2.37 -4.98 12.01
N TYR A 376 2.21 -5.31 10.73
CA TYR A 376 1.56 -4.41 9.75
C TYR A 376 0.09 -4.12 10.11
N GLN A 377 -0.68 -5.11 10.57
CA GLN A 377 -2.05 -4.89 11.04
C GLN A 377 -2.11 -3.93 12.23
N THR A 378 -1.12 -4.01 13.14
CA THR A 378 -1.00 -3.07 14.25
C THR A 378 -0.76 -1.65 13.75
N VAL A 379 0.13 -1.46 12.77
CA VAL A 379 0.36 -0.16 12.13
C VAL A 379 -0.93 0.39 11.52
N TRP A 380 -1.69 -0.46 10.82
CA TRP A 380 -2.96 -0.08 10.21
C TRP A 380 -4.04 0.30 11.24
N ASN A 381 -4.17 -0.45 12.33
CA ASN A 381 -5.13 -0.13 13.39
C ASN A 381 -4.80 1.20 14.08
N ASN A 382 -3.51 1.49 14.27
CA ASN A 382 -3.04 2.76 14.80
C ASN A 382 -3.38 3.92 13.84
N PHE A 383 -3.20 3.71 12.53
CA PHE A 383 -3.59 4.68 11.51
C PHE A 383 -5.09 5.02 11.56
N MET A 384 -5.94 3.99 11.58
CA MET A 384 -7.39 4.16 11.63
C MET A 384 -7.83 4.92 12.88
N THR A 385 -7.17 4.65 14.01
CA THR A 385 -7.40 5.39 15.27
C THR A 385 -6.93 6.84 15.16
N ALA A 386 -5.74 7.09 14.61
CA ALA A 386 -5.18 8.43 14.47
C ALA A 386 -5.95 9.31 13.48
N MET A 387 -6.61 8.71 12.49
CA MET A 387 -7.48 9.41 11.55
C MET A 387 -8.88 9.73 12.10
N ALA A 388 -9.24 9.26 13.29
CA ALA A 388 -10.55 9.56 13.86
C ALA A 388 -10.69 11.08 14.13
N SER A 389 -11.85 11.64 13.76
CA SER A 389 -12.20 13.02 14.11
C SER A 389 -12.34 13.19 15.63
N THR A 390 -12.07 14.38 16.14
CA THR A 390 -12.32 14.68 17.57
C THR A 390 -13.81 14.85 17.82
N ASP A 391 -14.21 14.79 19.10
CA ASP A 391 -15.59 15.07 19.49
C ASP A 391 -16.02 16.50 19.11
N ASP A 392 -15.08 17.46 19.11
CA ASP A 392 -15.33 18.83 18.65
C ASP A 392 -15.60 18.87 17.14
N ASP A 393 -14.83 18.16 16.31
CA ASP A 393 -15.08 18.06 14.87
C ASP A 393 -16.46 17.45 14.59
N ILE A 394 -16.81 16.36 15.30
CA ILE A 394 -18.11 15.69 15.17
C ILE A 394 -19.25 16.62 15.61
N THR A 395 -19.06 17.39 16.68
CA THR A 395 -20.04 18.36 17.16
C THR A 395 -20.24 19.49 16.16
N ALA A 396 -19.14 20.02 15.59
CA ALA A 396 -19.20 21.05 14.55
C ALA A 396 -19.89 20.54 13.28
N MET A 397 -19.55 19.33 12.84
CA MET A 397 -20.21 18.67 11.70
C MET A 397 -21.71 18.50 11.96
N LYS A 398 -22.12 18.00 13.13
CA LYS A 398 -23.53 17.87 13.52
C LYS A 398 -24.26 19.21 13.44
N ALA A 399 -23.66 20.28 13.96
CA ALA A 399 -24.26 21.61 13.90
C ALA A 399 -24.51 22.09 12.46
N LYS A 400 -23.55 21.85 11.56
CA LYS A 400 -23.69 22.16 10.13
C LYS A 400 -24.78 21.33 9.45
N VAL A 401 -24.87 20.04 9.76
CA VAL A 401 -25.95 19.18 9.24
C VAL A 401 -27.31 19.67 9.74
N VAL A 402 -27.43 19.98 11.03
CA VAL A 402 -28.67 20.50 11.61
C VAL A 402 -29.10 21.79 10.91
N ALA A 403 -28.18 22.73 10.75
CA ALA A 403 -28.43 24.01 10.08
C ALA A 403 -28.76 23.84 8.59
N GLY A 404 -27.96 23.06 7.86
CA GLY A 404 -28.08 22.93 6.41
C GLY A 404 -29.30 22.14 5.94
N PHE A 405 -29.69 21.12 6.70
CA PHE A 405 -30.83 20.26 6.35
C PHE A 405 -32.13 20.64 7.09
N GLY A 406 -32.10 21.70 7.91
CA GLY A 406 -33.28 22.21 8.61
C GLY A 406 -33.79 21.29 9.72
N PHE A 407 -32.91 20.54 10.38
CA PHE A 407 -33.27 19.78 11.57
C PHE A 407 -33.38 20.69 12.79
N SER A 408 -34.21 20.30 13.74
CA SER A 408 -34.20 20.84 15.09
C SER A 408 -32.99 20.28 15.87
N PRO A 409 -32.38 21.06 16.78
CA PRO A 409 -31.34 20.56 17.67
C PRO A 409 -31.77 19.28 18.40
N GLY A 410 -30.93 18.25 18.37
CA GLY A 410 -31.19 16.94 19.00
C GLY A 410 -31.97 15.93 18.16
N GLN A 411 -32.33 16.25 16.91
CA GLN A 411 -32.99 15.28 16.00
C GLN A 411 -32.03 14.27 15.38
N LEU A 412 -30.74 14.57 15.30
CA LEU A 412 -29.76 13.59 14.84
C LEU A 412 -29.58 12.49 15.90
N PRO A 413 -29.40 11.22 15.48
CA PRO A 413 -29.03 10.15 16.40
C PRO A 413 -27.82 10.53 17.26
N SER A 414 -27.80 10.08 18.52
CA SER A 414 -26.70 10.39 19.44
C SER A 414 -25.35 9.86 18.93
N ASP A 415 -25.38 8.74 18.21
CA ASP A 415 -24.26 8.07 17.55
C ASP A 415 -23.97 8.55 16.13
N PHE A 416 -24.71 9.53 15.59
CA PHE A 416 -24.35 10.15 14.31
C PHE A 416 -22.92 10.69 14.38
N GLY A 417 -22.10 10.45 13.36
CA GLY A 417 -20.67 10.78 13.43
C GLY A 417 -19.79 9.72 14.12
N LYS A 418 -20.33 8.54 14.45
CA LYS A 418 -19.60 7.42 15.03
C LYS A 418 -19.81 6.13 14.25
N PHE A 419 -18.88 5.19 14.36
CA PHE A 419 -19.01 3.82 13.89
C PHE A 419 -18.51 2.84 14.95
N MET A 420 -18.88 1.57 14.81
CA MET A 420 -18.41 0.50 15.69
C MET A 420 -17.22 -0.19 15.03
N ASN A 421 -16.08 -0.25 15.71
CA ASN A 421 -14.93 -1.00 15.22
C ASN A 421 -15.10 -2.53 15.45
N SER A 422 -14.13 -3.32 15.02
CA SER A 422 -14.11 -4.78 15.21
C SER A 422 -14.11 -5.22 16.68
N GLU A 423 -13.73 -4.34 17.60
CA GLU A 423 -13.75 -4.57 19.06
C GLU A 423 -15.07 -4.10 19.71
N SER A 424 -16.08 -3.77 18.89
CA SER A 424 -17.35 -3.20 19.36
C SER A 424 -17.19 -1.90 20.16
N GLN A 425 -16.14 -1.13 19.89
CA GLN A 425 -15.96 0.20 20.45
C GLN A 425 -16.56 1.24 19.51
N SER A 426 -17.30 2.18 20.08
CA SER A 426 -17.80 3.33 19.34
C SER A 426 -16.67 4.34 19.16
N ILE A 427 -16.24 4.52 17.91
CA ILE A 427 -15.20 5.47 17.52
C ILE A 427 -15.76 6.51 16.56
N ASN A 428 -15.21 7.73 16.62
CA ASN A 428 -15.66 8.81 15.75
C ASN A 428 -15.34 8.50 14.28
N TRP A 429 -16.14 9.04 13.37
CA TRP A 429 -15.87 8.96 11.94
C TRP A 429 -14.47 9.48 11.60
N PRO A 430 -13.84 8.94 10.55
CA PRO A 430 -12.53 9.41 10.11
C PRO A 430 -12.63 10.83 9.54
N ILE A 431 -11.54 11.60 9.64
CA ILE A 431 -11.43 12.99 9.19
C ILE A 431 -12.00 13.20 7.76
N PRO A 432 -11.65 12.38 6.74
CA PRO A 432 -12.25 12.50 5.40
C PRO A 432 -13.78 12.52 5.38
N GLN A 433 -14.41 11.61 6.12
CA GLN A 433 -15.86 11.49 6.18
C GLN A 433 -16.50 12.66 6.91
N THR A 434 -15.93 13.06 8.05
CA THR A 434 -16.39 14.23 8.83
C THR A 434 -16.31 15.51 8.00
N VAL A 435 -15.18 15.74 7.29
CA VAL A 435 -14.99 16.90 6.42
C VAL A 435 -15.99 16.90 5.27
N MET A 436 -16.20 15.75 4.61
CA MET A 436 -17.16 15.66 3.51
C MET A 436 -18.58 16.01 3.98
N VAL A 437 -19.04 15.43 5.11
CA VAL A 437 -20.40 15.68 5.62
C VAL A 437 -20.55 17.11 6.14
N SER A 438 -19.50 17.65 6.76
CA SER A 438 -19.41 19.04 7.20
C SER A 438 -19.53 20.01 6.01
N TRP A 439 -18.80 19.76 4.92
CA TRP A 439 -18.88 20.52 3.68
C TRP A 439 -20.28 20.46 3.06
N LEU A 440 -20.91 19.29 3.03
CA LEU A 440 -22.27 19.13 2.51
C LEU A 440 -23.29 19.92 3.36
N GLY A 441 -23.13 19.92 4.69
CA GLY A 441 -23.95 20.73 5.60
C GLY A 441 -23.82 22.23 5.31
N ASP A 442 -22.59 22.73 5.13
CA ASP A 442 -22.35 24.13 4.76
C ASP A 442 -22.93 24.48 3.39
N LEU A 443 -22.78 23.58 2.40
CA LEU A 443 -23.33 23.73 1.06
C LEU A 443 -24.85 23.95 1.11
N MET A 444 -25.56 23.09 1.84
CA MET A 444 -27.02 23.17 1.97
C MET A 444 -27.42 24.41 2.80
N GLY A 445 -26.68 24.74 3.86
CA GLY A 445 -26.92 25.94 4.66
C GLY A 445 -26.71 27.26 3.90
N GLY A 446 -25.85 27.26 2.88
CA GLY A 446 -25.65 28.37 1.95
C GLY A 446 -26.73 28.50 0.87
N GLY A 447 -27.75 27.65 0.86
CA GLY A 447 -28.76 27.57 -0.20
C GLY A 447 -28.26 26.85 -1.45
N GLY A 448 -27.18 26.08 -1.33
CA GLY A 448 -26.64 25.24 -2.38
C GLY A 448 -27.52 24.02 -2.71
N THR A 449 -27.06 23.25 -3.68
CA THR A 449 -27.69 21.99 -4.10
C THR A 449 -26.63 20.91 -4.28
N PHE A 450 -27.01 19.66 -4.09
CA PHE A 450 -26.18 18.49 -4.40
C PHE A 450 -27.09 17.42 -4.98
N SER A 451 -26.70 16.83 -6.11
CA SER A 451 -27.46 15.83 -6.85
C SER A 451 -26.53 14.83 -7.54
N TYR A 452 -26.94 13.57 -7.48
CA TYR A 452 -26.25 12.42 -8.08
C TYR A 452 -27.22 11.31 -8.51
N LEU A 453 -28.33 11.10 -7.78
CA LEU A 453 -29.24 9.95 -7.95
C LEU A 453 -29.87 9.83 -9.35
N ASN A 454 -29.98 10.94 -10.08
CA ASN A 454 -30.54 10.95 -11.44
C ASN A 454 -29.50 10.61 -12.53
N ASN A 455 -28.22 10.59 -12.16
CA ASN A 455 -27.08 10.33 -13.06
C ASN A 455 -26.17 9.26 -12.44
N ARG A 456 -26.75 8.21 -11.84
CA ARG A 456 -25.94 7.15 -11.23
C ARG A 456 -25.08 6.44 -12.26
N ASP A 457 -23.94 5.97 -11.82
CA ASP A 457 -23.10 5.05 -12.59
C ASP A 457 -23.85 3.75 -12.89
N ASP A 458 -23.56 3.12 -14.03
CA ASP A 458 -24.24 1.92 -14.50
C ASP A 458 -23.47 0.62 -14.25
N THR A 459 -22.31 0.67 -13.56
CA THR A 459 -21.52 -0.52 -13.19
C THR A 459 -22.44 -1.56 -12.52
N PRO A 460 -22.53 -2.80 -13.03
CA PRO A 460 -23.38 -3.81 -12.42
C PRO A 460 -22.96 -4.12 -10.98
N ILE A 461 -23.92 -4.43 -10.09
CA ILE A 461 -23.58 -4.98 -8.78
C ILE A 461 -23.02 -6.39 -8.97
N PRO A 462 -21.78 -6.69 -8.56
CA PRO A 462 -21.23 -8.03 -8.71
C PRO A 462 -22.07 -9.07 -7.95
N ASN A 463 -22.23 -10.27 -8.54
CA ASN A 463 -23.10 -11.32 -7.98
C ASN A 463 -22.70 -11.75 -6.54
N TRP A 464 -21.44 -11.59 -6.18
CA TRP A 464 -20.91 -11.96 -4.86
C TRP A 464 -21.14 -10.88 -3.78
N VAL A 465 -21.57 -9.67 -4.18
CA VAL A 465 -21.98 -8.58 -3.29
C VAL A 465 -23.41 -8.10 -3.53
N THR A 466 -24.32 -9.00 -3.93
CA THR A 466 -25.74 -8.66 -4.12
C THR A 466 -26.39 -8.04 -2.89
N TRP A 467 -25.84 -8.28 -1.70
CA TRP A 467 -26.25 -7.62 -0.45
C TRP A 467 -26.12 -6.09 -0.46
N MET A 468 -25.40 -5.52 -1.41
CA MET A 468 -25.35 -4.08 -1.63
C MET A 468 -26.54 -3.52 -2.40
N GLY A 469 -27.25 -4.36 -3.14
CA GLY A 469 -28.43 -3.91 -3.87
C GLY A 469 -29.67 -3.87 -2.99
N SER A 470 -30.82 -3.75 -3.63
CA SER A 470 -32.09 -3.63 -2.95
C SER A 470 -32.60 -5.00 -2.56
N CYS A 471 -33.11 -5.10 -1.34
CA CYS A 471 -33.80 -6.29 -0.87
C CYS A 471 -35.24 -6.25 -1.40
N THR A 472 -35.63 -7.22 -2.26
CA THR A 472 -37.05 -7.48 -2.46
C THR A 472 -37.56 -8.06 -1.16
N LYS A 473 -38.21 -7.24 -0.34
CA LYS A 473 -38.98 -7.73 0.81
C LYS A 473 -39.84 -8.88 0.33
N ALA A 474 -39.75 -10.05 0.98
CA ALA A 474 -40.88 -10.96 0.91
C ALA A 474 -42.10 -10.13 1.30
N ALA A 475 -43.16 -10.19 0.50
CA ALA A 475 -44.41 -9.48 0.74
C ALA A 475 -45.10 -9.84 2.07
N ASP A 476 -44.44 -10.65 2.91
CA ASP A 476 -44.99 -11.22 4.13
C ASP A 476 -43.86 -11.45 5.16
N LEU A 477 -43.23 -10.36 5.60
CA LEU A 477 -42.47 -10.34 6.85
C LEU A 477 -43.27 -11.00 8.00
N ALA A 478 -44.60 -10.88 7.97
CA ALA A 478 -45.52 -11.58 8.86
C ALA A 478 -45.49 -13.12 8.73
N THR A 479 -45.37 -13.66 7.52
CA THR A 479 -45.30 -15.12 7.27
C THR A 479 -43.92 -15.67 7.62
N ALA A 480 -42.84 -14.93 7.33
CA ALA A 480 -41.50 -15.27 7.83
C ALA A 480 -41.49 -15.29 9.37
N CYS A 481 -42.11 -14.29 10.01
CA CYS A 481 -42.30 -14.24 11.45
C CYS A 481 -42.99 -15.47 12.02
N ALA A 482 -44.11 -15.85 11.39
CA ALA A 482 -44.90 -17.00 11.79
C ALA A 482 -44.13 -18.32 11.61
N SER A 483 -43.25 -18.42 10.61
CA SER A 483 -42.41 -19.61 10.38
C SER A 483 -41.39 -19.85 11.50
N PHE A 484 -40.98 -18.79 12.21
CA PHE A 484 -40.14 -18.87 13.41
C PHE A 484 -40.95 -18.97 14.72
N GLY A 485 -42.28 -19.16 14.65
CA GLY A 485 -43.15 -19.21 15.82
C GLY A 485 -43.35 -17.85 16.52
N MET A 486 -43.05 -16.76 15.84
CA MET A 486 -43.18 -15.39 16.34
C MET A 486 -44.46 -14.74 15.82
N THR A 487 -45.02 -13.81 16.60
CA THR A 487 -46.22 -13.05 16.23
C THR A 487 -45.82 -11.69 15.66
N TRP A 488 -46.35 -11.34 14.49
CA TRP A 488 -46.12 -10.03 13.88
C TRP A 488 -46.96 -8.94 14.57
N GLY A 489 -46.30 -7.94 15.16
CA GLY A 489 -46.98 -6.84 15.87
C GLY A 489 -46.25 -5.51 15.69
N GLY A 490 -46.92 -4.52 15.10
CA GLY A 490 -46.37 -3.16 14.92
C GLY A 490 -45.13 -3.10 14.02
N ASN A 491 -45.18 -3.73 12.84
CA ASN A 491 -44.07 -3.84 11.88
C ASN A 491 -42.83 -4.62 12.38
N ASN A 492 -42.95 -5.35 13.50
CA ASN A 492 -41.85 -6.12 14.09
C ASN A 492 -42.27 -7.56 14.38
N CYS A 493 -41.28 -8.46 14.39
CA CYS A 493 -41.43 -9.81 14.88
C CYS A 493 -41.31 -9.86 16.40
N VAL A 494 -42.33 -10.40 17.06
CA VAL A 494 -42.37 -10.47 18.52
C VAL A 494 -42.54 -11.93 18.93
N THR A 495 -41.56 -12.52 19.61
CA THR A 495 -41.79 -13.76 20.34
C THR A 495 -42.68 -13.45 21.54
N PRO A 496 -43.73 -14.25 21.83
CA PRO A 496 -44.14 -14.39 23.22
C PRO A 496 -43.00 -15.13 23.91
N ILE A 497 -42.22 -14.43 24.75
CA ILE A 497 -41.18 -15.08 25.54
C ILE A 497 -41.87 -16.05 26.51
N PRO A 498 -41.66 -17.38 26.44
CA PRO A 498 -41.91 -18.22 27.60
C PRO A 498 -40.75 -17.99 28.59
N ASP A 499 -41.04 -17.84 29.88
CA ASP A 499 -40.09 -17.53 30.97
C ASP A 499 -38.90 -18.52 31.16
N GLN A 500 -38.61 -19.42 30.21
CA GLN A 500 -37.80 -20.63 30.45
C GLN A 500 -36.94 -21.09 29.25
N LEU A 501 -36.29 -20.20 28.48
CA LEU A 501 -35.25 -20.65 27.52
C LEU A 501 -33.85 -20.51 28.12
N THR A 502 -33.07 -21.60 28.08
CA THR A 502 -31.69 -21.67 28.59
C THR A 502 -30.69 -20.94 27.67
N CYS A 503 -29.53 -20.56 28.21
CA CYS A 503 -28.48 -19.81 27.48
C CYS A 503 -27.99 -20.54 26.20
N GLU A 504 -27.94 -21.88 26.23
CA GLU A 504 -27.49 -22.72 25.12
C GLU A 504 -28.41 -22.69 23.88
N GLN A 505 -29.70 -22.39 24.07
CA GLN A 505 -30.64 -22.30 22.94
C GLN A 505 -30.59 -20.93 22.25
N ARG A 506 -29.99 -19.91 22.88
CA ARG A 506 -29.89 -18.54 22.35
C ARG A 506 -28.60 -18.28 21.57
N SER A 507 -27.54 -19.06 21.82
CA SER A 507 -26.26 -18.96 21.12
C SER A 507 -26.28 -19.47 19.68
N ASN A 508 -27.26 -20.30 19.29
CA ASN A 508 -27.36 -20.83 17.93
C ASN A 508 -28.00 -19.87 16.91
N LEU A 509 -28.48 -18.69 17.34
CA LEU A 509 -29.14 -17.70 16.48
C LEU A 509 -28.24 -16.50 16.11
N PHE A 510 -27.06 -16.37 16.72
CA PHE A 510 -26.14 -15.25 16.49
C PHE A 510 -24.70 -15.76 16.43
N TRP A 511 -24.09 -15.69 15.25
CA TRP A 511 -22.68 -16.03 15.08
C TRP A 511 -21.82 -14.78 15.23
N SER A 512 -21.51 -14.42 16.48
CA SER A 512 -20.26 -13.75 16.87
C SER A 512 -20.21 -13.66 18.40
N GLY A 513 -19.11 -14.11 19.00
CA GLY A 513 -18.60 -13.60 20.28
C GLY A 513 -19.53 -13.65 21.49
N SER A 514 -19.24 -14.57 22.40
CA SER A 514 -19.84 -14.70 23.73
C SER A 514 -19.89 -13.39 24.54
N SER A 515 -21.05 -12.77 24.66
CA SER A 515 -21.55 -12.19 25.93
C SER A 515 -23.03 -11.83 25.83
N CYS A 516 -23.83 -12.41 26.73
CA CYS A 516 -25.27 -12.20 26.85
C CYS A 516 -25.49 -11.03 27.83
N LEU A 517 -25.76 -9.82 27.33
CA LEU A 517 -26.15 -8.69 28.19
C LEU A 517 -27.66 -8.72 28.45
N VAL A 518 -28.01 -8.92 29.72
CA VAL A 518 -29.39 -8.80 30.21
C VAL A 518 -29.68 -7.33 30.44
N SER A 519 -30.75 -6.81 29.84
CA SER A 519 -31.42 -5.59 30.31
C SER A 519 -32.90 -5.90 30.44
N THR A 520 -33.37 -6.06 31.68
CA THR A 520 -34.80 -6.15 32.00
C THR A 520 -35.52 -4.83 31.75
N ASP A 521 -36.80 -4.94 31.40
CA ASP A 521 -37.69 -3.85 31.03
C ASP A 521 -37.78 -2.72 32.07
N ALA A 522 -38.03 -1.50 31.53
CA ALA A 522 -38.38 -0.23 32.20
C ALA A 522 -37.28 0.84 32.36
N LEU A 523 -36.49 1.13 31.32
CA LEU A 523 -35.68 2.36 31.27
C LEU A 523 -35.95 3.14 29.98
N GLY A 524 -36.08 4.46 30.12
CA GLY A 524 -36.35 5.40 29.02
C GLY A 524 -35.21 5.49 28.00
N ALA A 525 -35.33 6.44 27.05
CA ALA A 525 -34.48 6.60 25.87
C ALA A 525 -32.94 6.55 26.08
N SER A 526 -32.45 6.68 27.32
CA SER A 526 -31.02 6.61 27.68
C SER A 526 -30.45 5.19 27.83
N ALA A 527 -31.26 4.12 27.69
CA ALA A 527 -30.82 2.74 27.92
C ALA A 527 -30.42 1.95 26.65
N CYS A 528 -30.64 2.48 25.45
CA CYS A 528 -30.19 1.80 24.23
C CYS A 528 -28.67 2.01 24.05
N GLN A 529 -27.88 0.94 24.15
CA GLN A 529 -26.45 0.93 23.85
C GLN A 529 -26.14 -0.09 22.74
N GLY A 530 -25.03 0.11 22.02
CA GLY A 530 -24.53 -0.82 21.01
C GLY A 530 -25.30 -0.81 19.68
N GLY A 531 -25.28 0.30 18.95
CA GLY A 531 -25.82 0.37 17.58
C GLY A 531 -27.34 0.21 17.46
N SER A 532 -28.07 0.57 18.53
CA SER A 532 -29.53 0.52 18.56
C SER A 532 -30.14 1.91 18.74
N TYR A 533 -31.26 2.20 18.07
CA TYR A 533 -32.02 3.45 18.27
C TYR A 533 -33.34 3.18 19.02
N TYR A 534 -33.79 4.18 19.79
CA TYR A 534 -35.04 4.12 20.52
C TYR A 534 -36.21 4.53 19.62
N ASP A 535 -37.12 3.62 19.32
CA ASP A 535 -38.36 3.94 18.63
C ASP A 535 -39.42 4.40 19.63
N ALA A 536 -39.71 5.70 19.63
CA ALA A 536 -40.68 6.33 20.52
C ALA A 536 -42.12 5.84 20.29
N ALA A 537 -42.45 5.29 19.11
CA ALA A 537 -43.79 4.77 18.82
C ALA A 537 -44.03 3.40 19.46
N SER A 538 -42.98 2.57 19.57
CA SER A 538 -43.07 1.21 20.13
C SER A 538 -42.51 1.07 21.54
N GLY A 539 -41.77 2.06 22.03
CA GLY A 539 -41.16 2.06 23.36
C GLY A 539 -39.97 1.11 23.51
N LYS A 540 -39.33 0.70 22.40
CA LYS A 540 -38.29 -0.34 22.36
C LYS A 540 -36.99 0.14 21.71
N CYS A 541 -35.87 -0.49 22.08
CA CYS A 541 -34.59 -0.34 21.38
C CYS A 541 -34.56 -1.26 20.15
N VAL A 542 -34.26 -0.72 18.98
CA VAL A 542 -34.13 -1.43 17.70
C VAL A 542 -32.65 -1.54 17.34
N VAL A 543 -32.12 -2.76 17.23
CA VAL A 543 -30.69 -3.01 16.91
C VAL A 543 -30.49 -2.95 15.39
N MET A 544 -29.57 -2.10 14.91
CA MET A 544 -29.09 -2.18 13.53
C MET A 544 -28.01 -3.28 13.44
N GLY A 545 -28.45 -4.53 13.28
CA GLY A 545 -27.55 -5.61 12.87
C GLY A 545 -27.00 -5.36 11.46
N GLN A 546 -25.78 -5.83 11.17
CA GLN A 546 -25.17 -5.78 9.84
C GLN A 546 -26.19 -6.19 8.78
N MET A 547 -26.45 -5.30 7.81
CA MET A 547 -27.55 -5.45 6.86
C MET A 547 -27.54 -6.77 6.08
N GLN A 548 -26.37 -7.41 5.89
CA GLN A 548 -26.19 -8.65 5.13
C GLN A 548 -27.21 -9.75 5.49
N ASP A 549 -27.49 -9.96 6.78
CA ASP A 549 -28.37 -11.04 7.23
C ASP A 549 -29.85 -10.64 7.31
N THR A 550 -30.18 -9.35 7.37
CA THR A 550 -31.57 -8.91 7.61
C THR A 550 -32.51 -9.23 6.45
N CYS A 551 -32.04 -9.15 5.19
CA CYS A 551 -32.86 -9.49 4.03
C CYS A 551 -33.16 -10.99 3.97
N GLY A 552 -32.14 -11.84 4.16
CA GLY A 552 -32.29 -13.29 4.16
C GLY A 552 -33.15 -13.78 5.33
N ILE A 553 -32.95 -13.24 6.54
CA ILE A 553 -33.75 -13.56 7.74
C ILE A 553 -35.22 -13.15 7.54
N ALA A 554 -35.49 -12.05 6.83
CA ALA A 554 -36.84 -11.60 6.50
C ALA A 554 -37.49 -12.36 5.33
N GLY A 555 -36.83 -13.40 4.79
CA GLY A 555 -37.28 -14.14 3.60
C GLY A 555 -37.18 -13.34 2.30
N GLY A 556 -36.53 -12.18 2.33
CA GLY A 556 -36.26 -11.37 1.16
C GLY A 556 -35.14 -11.95 0.30
N THR A 557 -35.06 -11.46 -0.94
CA THR A 557 -33.96 -11.79 -1.87
C THR A 557 -33.22 -10.50 -2.21
N TRP A 558 -31.90 -10.52 -2.08
CA TRP A 558 -31.06 -9.44 -2.55
C TRP A 558 -31.10 -9.38 -4.08
N THR A 559 -31.33 -8.19 -4.63
CA THR A 559 -31.35 -7.96 -6.08
C THR A 559 -30.16 -7.12 -6.50
N THR A 560 -29.85 -7.12 -7.79
CA THR A 560 -28.85 -6.21 -8.38
C THR A 560 -29.37 -4.78 -8.59
N ALA A 561 -30.62 -4.48 -8.21
CA ALA A 561 -31.15 -3.13 -8.30
C ALA A 561 -30.56 -2.26 -7.17
N ARG A 562 -30.13 -1.05 -7.48
CA ARG A 562 -29.54 -0.12 -6.50
C ARG A 562 -30.58 0.43 -5.51
N THR A 563 -30.12 0.87 -4.35
CA THR A 563 -30.98 1.51 -3.35
C THR A 563 -31.43 2.90 -3.81
N ASP A 564 -32.74 3.19 -3.78
CA ASP A 564 -33.28 4.50 -4.15
C ASP A 564 -33.32 5.52 -2.99
N TYR A 565 -33.05 5.02 -1.77
CA TYR A 565 -33.13 5.75 -0.50
C TYR A 565 -34.44 6.53 -0.31
N SER A 566 -35.53 6.11 -0.94
CA SER A 566 -36.80 6.86 -1.01
C SER A 566 -37.54 6.93 0.33
N SER A 567 -37.15 6.08 1.30
CA SER A 567 -37.64 6.09 2.69
C SER A 567 -37.07 7.22 3.56
N MET A 568 -36.00 7.91 3.13
CA MET A 568 -35.44 9.04 3.87
C MET A 568 -36.32 10.29 3.73
N PRO A 569 -36.42 11.16 4.76
CA PRO A 569 -37.17 12.40 4.67
C PRO A 569 -36.77 13.25 3.46
N ALA A 570 -37.73 13.90 2.81
CA ALA A 570 -37.49 14.70 1.59
C ALA A 570 -36.44 15.80 1.80
N GLN A 571 -36.38 16.39 3.00
CA GLN A 571 -35.35 17.37 3.35
C GLN A 571 -33.91 16.81 3.36
N MET A 572 -33.73 15.48 3.39
CA MET A 572 -32.43 14.81 3.27
C MET A 572 -32.04 14.50 1.81
N GLY A 573 -32.65 15.13 0.81
CA GLY A 573 -32.37 14.88 -0.61
C GLY A 573 -30.88 14.79 -0.94
N ALA A 574 -30.10 15.82 -0.58
CA ALA A 574 -28.66 15.84 -0.79
C ALA A 574 -27.90 14.73 -0.04
N PHE A 575 -28.40 14.28 1.12
CA PHE A 575 -27.79 13.16 1.84
C PHE A 575 -28.13 11.82 1.19
N ARG A 576 -29.33 11.67 0.60
CA ARG A 576 -29.68 10.50 -0.24
C ARG A 576 -28.77 10.41 -1.46
N ASP A 577 -28.55 11.54 -2.13
CA ASP A 577 -27.63 11.65 -3.26
C ASP A 577 -26.20 11.25 -2.87
N LEU A 578 -25.74 11.67 -1.68
CA LEU A 578 -24.45 11.27 -1.14
C LEU A 578 -24.36 9.76 -0.85
N LEU A 579 -25.38 9.17 -0.23
CA LEU A 579 -25.39 7.74 0.05
C LEU A 579 -25.41 6.91 -1.25
N ALA A 580 -26.15 7.36 -2.27
CA ALA A 580 -26.13 6.75 -3.59
C ALA A 580 -24.75 6.85 -4.26
N LEU A 581 -24.05 7.98 -4.09
CA LEU A 581 -22.67 8.15 -4.55
C LEU A 581 -21.72 7.19 -3.84
N GLN A 582 -21.84 7.05 -2.52
CA GLN A 582 -21.05 6.09 -1.74
C GLN A 582 -21.33 4.63 -2.13
N GLU A 583 -22.60 4.28 -2.36
CA GLU A 583 -23.02 2.95 -2.85
C GLU A 583 -22.34 2.64 -4.19
N ASP A 584 -22.35 3.57 -5.15
CA ASP A 584 -21.74 3.36 -6.48
C ASP A 584 -20.21 3.27 -6.42
N ILE A 585 -19.54 4.09 -5.61
CA ILE A 585 -18.08 4.00 -5.40
C ILE A 585 -17.72 2.62 -4.84
N ASN A 586 -18.48 2.13 -3.85
CA ASN A 586 -18.25 0.79 -3.30
C ASN A 586 -18.52 -0.31 -4.34
N ILE A 587 -19.57 -0.20 -5.16
CA ILE A 587 -19.87 -1.17 -6.23
C ILE A 587 -18.69 -1.25 -7.22
N ILE A 588 -18.16 -0.10 -7.64
CA ILE A 588 -17.01 -0.03 -8.55
C ILE A 588 -15.78 -0.69 -7.91
N ASP A 589 -15.56 -0.49 -6.61
CA ASP A 589 -14.45 -1.14 -5.91
C ASP A 589 -14.63 -2.66 -5.81
N PHE A 590 -15.84 -3.14 -5.50
CA PHE A 590 -16.12 -4.57 -5.50
C PHE A 590 -16.06 -5.20 -6.90
N GLU A 591 -16.43 -4.47 -7.94
CA GLU A 591 -16.25 -4.92 -9.32
C GLU A 591 -14.77 -5.03 -9.67
N ARG A 592 -13.94 -4.05 -9.28
CA ARG A 592 -12.48 -4.17 -9.36
C ARG A 592 -12.00 -5.43 -8.66
N MET A 593 -12.50 -5.70 -7.45
CA MET A 593 -12.12 -6.88 -6.66
C MET A 593 -12.66 -8.22 -7.21
N SER A 594 -13.57 -8.20 -8.19
CA SER A 594 -14.20 -9.41 -8.72
C SER A 594 -13.23 -10.35 -9.43
N ILE A 595 -12.12 -9.84 -9.98
CA ILE A 595 -11.11 -10.67 -10.66
C ILE A 595 -10.39 -11.64 -9.72
N TRP A 596 -10.44 -11.38 -8.41
CA TRP A 596 -9.91 -12.28 -7.37
C TRP A 596 -10.99 -13.20 -6.77
N GLN A 597 -12.24 -13.11 -7.21
CA GLN A 597 -13.34 -13.92 -6.72
C GLN A 597 -13.51 -15.16 -7.60
N GLY A 598 -13.14 -16.33 -7.07
CA GLY A 598 -13.30 -17.61 -7.74
C GLY A 598 -12.37 -18.69 -7.17
N ALA A 599 -12.76 -19.96 -7.26
CA ALA A 599 -11.91 -21.05 -6.82
C ALA A 599 -10.65 -21.12 -7.70
N GLY A 600 -9.48 -20.81 -7.12
CA GLY A 600 -8.21 -20.78 -7.84
C GLY A 600 -7.97 -19.52 -8.69
N ALA A 601 -8.74 -18.44 -8.47
CA ALA A 601 -8.52 -17.18 -9.17
C ALA A 601 -7.16 -16.58 -8.78
N ASN A 602 -6.26 -16.51 -9.77
CA ASN A 602 -5.02 -15.75 -9.72
C ASN A 602 -5.01 -14.91 -10.98
N PRO A 603 -5.58 -13.68 -10.95
CA PRO A 603 -5.62 -12.84 -12.12
C PRO A 603 -4.20 -12.61 -12.63
N THR A 604 -4.08 -12.59 -13.95
CA THR A 604 -2.87 -12.17 -14.65
C THR A 604 -2.66 -10.68 -14.42
N GLY A 605 -1.40 -10.21 -14.52
CA GLY A 605 -1.10 -8.79 -14.40
C GLY A 605 -1.90 -7.90 -15.39
N ALA A 606 -2.15 -8.41 -16.60
CA ALA A 606 -3.00 -7.72 -17.57
C ALA A 606 -4.47 -7.58 -17.12
N GLU A 607 -5.04 -8.60 -16.43
CA GLU A 607 -6.37 -8.52 -15.84
C GLU A 607 -6.41 -7.54 -14.66
N GLU A 608 -5.38 -7.54 -13.80
CA GLU A 608 -5.25 -6.56 -12.70
C GLU A 608 -5.14 -5.12 -13.24
N ALA A 609 -4.33 -4.91 -14.28
CA ALA A 609 -4.17 -3.61 -14.94
C ALA A 609 -5.47 -3.13 -15.61
N ALA A 610 -6.20 -4.04 -16.29
CA ALA A 610 -7.48 -3.73 -16.89
C ALA A 610 -8.55 -3.38 -15.84
N ALA A 611 -8.63 -4.13 -14.74
CA ALA A 611 -9.55 -3.86 -13.64
C ALA A 611 -9.25 -2.52 -12.96
N LYS A 612 -7.97 -2.17 -12.77
CA LYS A 612 -7.53 -0.88 -12.23
C LYS A 612 -7.87 0.29 -13.18
N LEU A 613 -7.65 0.12 -14.48
CA LEU A 613 -8.03 1.12 -15.48
C LEU A 613 -9.55 1.33 -15.51
N ALA A 614 -10.33 0.24 -15.50
CA ALA A 614 -11.79 0.31 -15.46
C ALA A 614 -12.28 1.03 -14.20
N PHE A 615 -11.69 0.72 -13.04
CA PHE A 615 -11.95 1.42 -11.79
C PHE A 615 -11.73 2.94 -11.90
N GLU A 616 -10.58 3.37 -12.44
CA GLU A 616 -10.27 4.79 -12.63
C GLU A 616 -11.23 5.47 -13.62
N GLN A 617 -11.61 4.80 -14.71
CA GLN A 617 -12.58 5.29 -15.69
C GLN A 617 -13.97 5.45 -15.07
N ASN A 618 -14.43 4.48 -14.28
CA ASN A 618 -15.72 4.53 -13.61
C ASN A 618 -15.74 5.62 -12.52
N LEU A 619 -14.65 5.81 -11.76
CA LEU A 619 -14.54 6.95 -10.83
C LEU A 619 -14.56 8.30 -11.57
N ALA A 620 -13.94 8.39 -12.75
CA ALA A 620 -14.01 9.59 -13.57
C ALA A 620 -15.44 9.84 -14.09
N SER A 621 -16.18 8.79 -14.45
CA SER A 621 -17.61 8.84 -14.80
C SER A 621 -18.45 9.38 -13.63
N ILE A 622 -18.32 8.78 -12.44
CA ILE A 622 -18.98 9.23 -11.21
C ILE A 622 -18.72 10.72 -10.95
N LYS A 623 -17.45 11.14 -11.03
CA LYS A 623 -17.07 12.54 -10.82
C LYS A 623 -17.81 13.48 -11.76
N ASN A 624 -18.00 13.10 -13.03
CA ASN A 624 -18.72 13.90 -14.02
C ASN A 624 -20.23 13.96 -13.75
N ASN A 625 -20.77 12.91 -13.14
CA ASN A 625 -22.19 12.80 -12.81
C ASN A 625 -22.61 13.64 -11.59
N ILE A 626 -21.67 14.03 -10.74
CA ILE A 626 -21.94 14.93 -9.60
C ILE A 626 -22.37 16.31 -10.10
N ALA A 627 -23.56 16.74 -9.70
CA ALA A 627 -24.08 18.07 -9.94
C ALA A 627 -24.34 18.79 -8.61
N ALA A 628 -23.62 19.87 -8.35
CA ALA A 628 -23.81 20.64 -7.12
C ALA A 628 -23.56 22.13 -7.35
N THR A 629 -24.22 22.96 -6.54
CA THR A 629 -24.06 24.42 -6.55
C THR A 629 -23.86 24.95 -5.13
N THR A 630 -23.05 26.01 -4.97
CA THR A 630 -22.75 26.58 -3.64
C THR A 630 -23.84 27.50 -3.10
N ASN A 631 -24.68 28.05 -3.98
CA ASN A 631 -25.72 29.04 -3.66
C ASN A 631 -26.97 28.88 -4.54
N GLY A 632 -27.19 27.68 -5.07
CA GLY A 632 -28.28 27.38 -6.00
C GLY A 632 -27.96 27.68 -7.47
N THR A 633 -26.88 28.41 -7.76
CA THR A 633 -26.54 28.84 -9.13
C THR A 633 -25.10 28.59 -9.54
N THR A 634 -24.14 28.77 -8.63
CA THR A 634 -22.71 28.65 -8.92
C THR A 634 -22.28 27.21 -8.77
N SER A 635 -21.91 26.54 -9.87
CA SER A 635 -21.42 25.16 -9.84
C SER A 635 -20.15 25.01 -9.00
N ILE A 636 -20.03 23.89 -8.30
CA ILE A 636 -18.78 23.52 -7.62
C ILE A 636 -17.67 23.25 -8.64
N THR A 637 -16.41 23.43 -8.22
CA THR A 637 -15.26 23.29 -9.13
C THR A 637 -14.96 21.82 -9.46
N ALA A 638 -14.14 21.58 -10.49
CA ALA A 638 -13.68 20.24 -10.83
C ALA A 638 -12.84 19.60 -9.70
N GLU A 639 -12.07 20.42 -8.99
CA GLU A 639 -11.27 20.03 -7.84
C GLU A 639 -12.17 19.60 -6.67
N GLN A 640 -13.28 20.32 -6.42
CA GLN A 640 -14.26 19.92 -5.40
C GLN A 640 -14.94 18.61 -5.76
N LYS A 641 -15.31 18.39 -7.03
CA LYS A 641 -15.86 17.09 -7.46
C LYS A 641 -14.87 15.95 -7.25
N ALA A 642 -13.61 16.14 -7.64
CA ALA A 642 -12.56 15.16 -7.42
C ALA A 642 -12.33 14.87 -5.92
N ALA A 643 -12.38 15.91 -5.09
CA ALA A 643 -12.25 15.80 -3.65
C ALA A 643 -13.40 15.01 -3.01
N ILE A 644 -14.65 15.23 -3.45
CA ILE A 644 -15.82 14.48 -2.95
C ILE A 644 -15.65 12.98 -3.20
N VAL A 645 -15.32 12.59 -4.44
CA VAL A 645 -15.07 11.19 -4.78
C VAL A 645 -13.93 10.64 -3.91
N LYS A 646 -12.82 11.38 -3.78
CA LYS A 646 -11.66 10.93 -3.02
C LYS A 646 -11.93 10.76 -1.52
N LEU A 647 -12.66 11.68 -0.88
CA LEU A 647 -12.95 11.59 0.57
C LEU A 647 -14.00 10.53 0.90
N ILE A 648 -14.83 10.11 -0.06
CA ILE A 648 -15.77 8.99 0.10
C ILE A 648 -15.05 7.65 -0.01
N MET A 649 -14.03 7.56 -0.88
CA MET A 649 -13.18 6.37 -0.93
C MET A 649 -12.50 6.16 0.43
N GLN A 650 -12.51 4.91 0.90
CA GLN A 650 -11.67 4.54 2.03
C GLN A 650 -10.20 4.79 1.64
N PRO A 651 -9.40 5.48 2.48
CA PRO A 651 -7.97 5.53 2.28
C PRO A 651 -7.47 4.09 2.19
N SER A 652 -7.00 3.68 1.01
CA SER A 652 -6.41 2.36 0.79
C SER A 652 -4.93 2.56 0.53
N MET A 653 -4.12 1.69 1.15
CA MET A 653 -2.66 1.63 0.96
C MET A 653 -2.27 0.53 -0.04
N ASP A 654 -3.23 0.02 -0.81
CA ASP A 654 -3.05 -1.05 -1.79
C ASP A 654 -2.98 -0.53 -3.24
#